data_AF-A0AB34GJX8-F1
#
_entry.id   AF-A0AB34GJX8-F1
#
_cell.length_a   1.000
_cell.length_b   1.000
_cell.length_c   1.000
_cell.angle_alpha   90.00
_cell.angle_beta   90.00
_cell.angle_gamma   90.00
#
_symmetry.space_group_name_H-M   'P 1'
#
loop_
_entity.id
_entity.type
_entity.pdbx_description
1 polymer ?
#
loop_
_entity_poly.entity_id
_entity_poly.type
_entity_poly.pdbx_seq_one_letter_code
_entity_poly.pdbx_strand_id
1 'polypeptide(L)'
;MVSSLQRDVLVKDDQVQQLKQEVNQLKSENKEKDLQLEALNSRCSVLKEELQKEEAQKEHWEAQEKELKLCKTQIHDMEKEMRKLREELKRSSTEQSLISKTLREKSKVEEKLQEDSRRKLLQLQEMGNREKLIKANLERAVGQLEIFRSQVIKATYGRAKLFQDKPVSDQQLIEKITKVTEDNINFQQKKWTLQKEPQLSSSKQEEVTENIKKLKTSLDSCQACMKMSCCSNDLKKEVDLLQHLQVSPPVSGLQKVALDILHLSLSWLEETEQLLHERHLHKDGDGDGMMMMIVRMVMMMVVRMMVMMIVMVMVIKINSSQETQQYLLQEKLRQHLAEKEKLTEERLQQEEKLKARVKRLMEEKSALEETISREKSRAKEALEEEQSKVQELENRLTRQKEISENSIAYEKHKAKEAIEKEKKKVQDLENRITKQKEITMEERMQLQQHTVRALQEEQESQKHGFEKQIMEYKEQIKQHSQTIVSLEERLQKVTEHHKKIEGEIATLKDNDPGELNEKQKVELERNVALVQQQSSELSVLKEKMAQMTSLVEKKDKELEVLKQALRASQEKHRLQLHKEKEQKPRNTTQMCDISVQIEPIHTDIFLSSQEQRAGAARSVKERARRPSPPALATITIQRTLAEASPRYQGHLAMGLQRVPQL
;
A
#
# COMPACT_ATOMS: atom_id res chain seq x y z
N MET A 1 -44.20 135.25 -18.46
CA MET A 1 -44.72 133.87 -18.49
C MET A 1 -43.97 133.00 -19.49
N VAL A 2 -43.96 133.33 -20.77
CA VAL A 2 -43.38 132.49 -21.84
C VAL A 2 -41.91 132.10 -21.59
N SER A 3 -41.04 133.05 -21.22
CA SER A 3 -39.62 132.76 -20.95
C SER A 3 -39.35 131.96 -19.67
N SER A 4 -40.30 131.93 -18.72
CA SER A 4 -40.20 131.08 -17.52
C SER A 4 -40.59 129.65 -17.83
N LEU A 5 -41.69 129.48 -18.56
CA LEU A 5 -42.14 128.18 -19.06
C LEU A 5 -41.09 127.55 -19.99
N GLN A 6 -40.42 128.34 -20.84
CA GLN A 6 -39.32 127.84 -21.68
C GLN A 6 -38.12 127.35 -20.86
N ARG A 7 -37.72 128.05 -19.79
CA ARG A 7 -36.67 127.58 -18.88
C ARG A 7 -37.08 126.32 -18.13
N ASP A 8 -38.31 126.25 -17.65
CA ASP A 8 -38.81 125.08 -16.93
C ASP A 8 -38.94 123.86 -17.85
N VAL A 9 -39.30 124.06 -19.12
CA VAL A 9 -39.29 123.01 -20.15
C VAL A 9 -37.87 122.54 -20.43
N LEU A 10 -36.89 123.44 -20.56
CA LEU A 10 -35.49 123.06 -20.74
C LEU A 10 -34.93 122.28 -19.54
N VAL A 11 -35.20 122.72 -18.31
CA VAL A 11 -34.79 122.00 -17.09
C VAL A 11 -35.45 120.63 -16.99
N LYS A 12 -36.74 120.52 -17.34
CA LYS A 12 -37.44 119.23 -17.40
C LYS A 12 -36.91 118.34 -18.52
N ASP A 13 -36.56 118.88 -19.68
CA ASP A 13 -35.94 118.12 -20.77
C ASP A 13 -34.55 117.62 -20.39
N ASP A 14 -33.73 118.44 -19.73
CA ASP A 14 -32.42 118.03 -19.18
C ASP A 14 -32.60 116.93 -18.12
N GLN A 15 -33.59 117.06 -17.23
CA GLN A 15 -33.92 116.04 -16.23
C GLN A 15 -34.41 114.73 -16.89
N VAL A 16 -35.19 114.82 -17.96
CA VAL A 16 -35.63 113.67 -18.76
C VAL A 16 -34.44 113.01 -19.47
N GLN A 17 -33.49 113.78 -20.01
CA GLN A 17 -32.28 113.23 -20.60
C GLN A 17 -31.39 112.54 -19.57
N GLN A 18 -31.24 113.12 -18.38
CA GLN A 18 -30.49 112.53 -17.27
C GLN A 18 -31.11 111.22 -16.80
N LEU A 19 -32.43 111.19 -16.56
CA LEU A 19 -33.16 109.96 -16.19
C LEU A 19 -33.05 108.90 -17.30
N LYS A 20 -33.05 109.31 -18.58
CA LYS A 20 -32.87 108.39 -19.70
C LYS A 20 -31.48 107.78 -19.73
N GLN A 21 -30.44 108.57 -19.41
CA GLN A 21 -29.07 108.05 -19.26
C GLN A 21 -28.96 107.09 -18.08
N GLU A 22 -29.55 107.42 -16.93
CA GLU A 22 -29.56 106.58 -15.73
C GLU A 22 -30.33 105.26 -15.96
N VAL A 23 -31.48 105.30 -16.63
CA VAL A 23 -32.22 104.10 -17.04
C VAL A 23 -31.39 103.23 -17.99
N ASN A 24 -30.66 103.84 -18.94
CA ASN A 24 -29.78 103.09 -19.83
C ASN A 24 -28.62 102.44 -19.07
N GLN A 25 -28.02 103.14 -18.09
CA GLN A 25 -26.96 102.63 -17.23
C GLN A 25 -27.45 101.46 -16.36
N LEU A 26 -28.60 101.62 -15.69
CA LEU A 26 -29.23 100.55 -14.91
C LEU A 26 -29.62 99.36 -15.79
N LYS A 27 -30.03 99.60 -17.03
CA LYS A 27 -30.33 98.53 -18.00
C LYS A 27 -29.08 97.78 -18.43
N SER A 28 -27.94 98.43 -18.62
CA SER A 28 -26.66 97.74 -18.84
C SER A 28 -26.21 96.96 -17.61
N GLU A 29 -26.35 97.53 -16.41
CA GLU A 29 -26.00 96.84 -15.16
C GLU A 29 -26.89 95.63 -14.87
N ASN A 30 -28.20 95.72 -15.13
CA ASN A 30 -29.09 94.55 -15.02
C ASN A 30 -28.71 93.46 -16.01
N LYS A 31 -28.41 93.81 -17.26
CA LYS A 31 -27.91 92.84 -18.24
C LYS A 31 -26.61 92.17 -17.77
N GLU A 32 -25.69 92.93 -17.19
CA GLU A 32 -24.45 92.37 -16.64
C GLU A 32 -24.72 91.43 -15.46
N LYS A 33 -25.61 91.81 -14.52
CA LYS A 33 -26.02 90.95 -13.40
C LYS A 33 -26.77 89.69 -13.86
N ASP A 34 -27.59 89.79 -14.90
CA ASP A 34 -28.27 88.63 -15.50
C ASP A 34 -27.24 87.64 -16.08
N LEU A 35 -26.22 88.14 -16.80
CA LEU A 35 -25.10 87.32 -17.29
C LEU A 35 -24.30 86.71 -16.12
N GLN A 36 -24.07 87.44 -15.04
CA GLN A 36 -23.41 86.93 -13.83
C GLN A 36 -24.26 85.85 -13.13
N LEU A 37 -25.57 86.02 -13.05
CA LEU A 37 -26.49 85.02 -12.48
C LEU A 37 -26.54 83.76 -13.34
N GLU A 38 -26.52 83.89 -14.66
CA GLU A 38 -26.46 82.75 -15.58
C GLU A 38 -25.13 82.00 -15.45
N ALA A 39 -24.01 82.73 -15.32
CA ALA A 39 -22.70 82.17 -15.01
C ALA A 39 -22.66 81.47 -13.63
N LEU A 40 -23.33 82.02 -12.61
CA LEU A 40 -23.45 81.37 -11.30
C LEU A 40 -24.35 80.14 -11.36
N ASN A 41 -25.49 80.20 -12.06
CA ASN A 41 -26.39 79.06 -12.22
C ASN A 41 -25.70 77.89 -12.95
N SER A 42 -24.93 78.16 -14.00
CA SER A 42 -24.14 77.12 -14.67
C SER A 42 -23.09 76.52 -13.74
N ARG A 43 -22.38 77.34 -12.94
CA ARG A 43 -21.43 76.84 -11.92
C ARG A 43 -22.10 76.02 -10.83
N CYS A 44 -23.28 76.44 -10.35
CA CYS A 44 -24.06 75.69 -9.36
C CYS A 44 -24.55 74.35 -9.93
N SER A 45 -24.96 74.31 -11.20
CA SER A 45 -25.32 73.05 -11.88
C SER A 45 -24.12 72.10 -11.95
N VAL A 46 -22.94 72.61 -12.32
CA VAL A 46 -21.71 71.80 -12.34
C VAL A 46 -21.36 71.26 -10.95
N LEU A 47 -21.36 72.10 -9.92
CA LEU A 47 -21.08 71.67 -8.54
C LEU A 47 -22.10 70.63 -8.04
N LYS A 48 -23.37 70.76 -8.42
CA LYS A 48 -24.41 69.78 -8.08
C LYS A 48 -24.13 68.43 -8.74
N GLU A 49 -23.73 68.42 -10.01
CA GLU A 49 -23.34 67.20 -10.71
C GLU A 49 -22.07 66.57 -10.14
N GLU A 50 -21.08 67.38 -9.75
CA GLU A 50 -19.86 66.91 -9.08
C GLU A 50 -20.16 66.25 -7.74
N LEU A 51 -21.01 66.87 -6.91
CA LEU A 51 -21.44 66.30 -5.64
C LEU A 51 -22.18 64.97 -5.83
N GLN A 52 -23.08 64.89 -6.82
CA GLN A 52 -23.78 63.64 -7.14
C GLN A 52 -22.81 62.54 -7.60
N LYS A 53 -21.77 62.89 -8.37
CA LYS A 53 -20.73 61.94 -8.77
C LYS A 53 -19.90 61.47 -7.58
N GLU A 54 -19.56 62.38 -6.66
CA GLU A 54 -18.80 62.05 -5.45
C GLU A 54 -19.61 61.14 -4.51
N GLU A 55 -20.92 61.39 -4.33
CA GLU A 55 -21.82 60.51 -3.59
C GLU A 55 -21.88 59.11 -4.21
N ALA A 56 -22.08 59.02 -5.52
CA ALA A 56 -22.09 57.74 -6.24
C ALA A 56 -20.74 57.00 -6.12
N GLN A 57 -19.62 57.73 -6.15
CA GLN A 57 -18.30 57.15 -5.97
C GLN A 57 -18.09 56.64 -4.54
N LYS A 58 -18.57 57.37 -3.52
CA LYS A 58 -18.53 56.94 -2.12
C LYS A 58 -19.34 55.67 -1.91
N GLU A 59 -20.55 55.60 -2.45
CA GLU A 59 -21.39 54.38 -2.38
C GLU A 59 -20.72 53.18 -3.03
N HIS A 60 -20.07 53.38 -4.19
CA HIS A 60 -19.29 52.33 -4.84
C HIS A 60 -18.12 51.86 -3.96
N TRP A 61 -17.37 52.78 -3.34
CA TRP A 61 -16.28 52.43 -2.42
C TRP A 61 -16.78 51.67 -1.19
N GLU A 62 -17.91 52.07 -0.60
CA GLU A 62 -18.51 51.36 0.54
C GLU A 62 -18.99 49.96 0.15
N ALA A 63 -19.55 49.78 -1.06
CA ALA A 63 -19.92 48.47 -1.58
C ALA A 63 -18.68 47.58 -1.77
N GLN A 64 -17.63 48.11 -2.38
CA GLN A 64 -16.36 47.40 -2.58
C GLN A 64 -15.69 47.04 -1.24
N GLU A 65 -15.77 47.90 -0.22
CA GLU A 65 -15.25 47.60 1.12
C GLU A 65 -16.02 46.46 1.80
N LYS A 66 -17.35 46.42 1.64
CA LYS A 66 -18.18 45.31 2.15
C LYS A 66 -17.84 44.00 1.45
N GLU A 67 -17.64 44.01 0.14
CA GLU A 67 -17.19 42.83 -0.62
C GLU A 67 -15.80 42.36 -0.16
N LEU A 68 -14.87 43.30 0.05
CA LEU A 68 -13.54 42.97 0.56
C LEU A 68 -13.60 42.37 1.97
N LYS A 69 -14.47 42.89 2.85
CA LYS A 69 -14.70 42.32 4.19
C LYS A 69 -15.26 40.90 4.11
N LEU A 70 -16.23 40.66 3.22
CA LEU A 70 -16.78 39.33 2.99
C LEU A 70 -15.71 38.35 2.50
N CYS A 71 -14.91 38.77 1.52
CA CYS A 71 -13.80 37.97 0.96
C CYS A 71 -12.75 37.65 2.04
N LYS A 72 -12.39 38.61 2.88
CA LYS A 72 -11.47 38.39 4.01
C LYS A 72 -12.00 37.34 5.00
N THR A 73 -13.27 37.40 5.35
CA THR A 73 -13.90 36.41 6.25
C THR A 73 -13.87 35.01 5.62
N GLN A 74 -14.21 34.90 4.33
CA GLN A 74 -14.15 33.63 3.60
C GLN A 74 -12.74 33.03 3.57
N ILE A 75 -11.71 33.84 3.32
CA ILE A 75 -10.32 33.39 3.36
C ILE A 75 -9.96 32.87 4.75
N HIS A 76 -10.32 33.59 5.81
CA HIS A 76 -10.05 33.16 7.18
C HIS A 76 -10.74 31.84 7.53
N ASP A 77 -11.98 31.65 7.08
CA ASP A 77 -12.72 30.40 7.29
C ASP A 77 -12.07 29.24 6.53
N MET A 78 -11.64 29.46 5.28
CA MET A 78 -10.88 28.49 4.50
C MET A 78 -9.54 28.13 5.17
N GLU A 79 -8.82 29.10 5.72
CA GLU A 79 -7.58 28.87 6.47
C GLU A 79 -7.82 28.02 7.73
N LYS A 80 -8.95 28.21 8.42
CA LYS A 80 -9.34 27.40 9.57
C LYS A 80 -9.63 25.95 9.15
N GLU A 81 -10.37 25.74 8.07
CA GLU A 81 -10.61 24.38 7.54
C GLU A 81 -9.33 23.73 7.04
N MET A 82 -8.45 24.46 6.36
CA MET A 82 -7.13 23.96 5.96
C MET A 82 -6.29 23.52 7.17
N ARG A 83 -6.34 24.26 8.29
CA ARG A 83 -5.65 23.87 9.53
C ARG A 83 -6.21 22.56 10.10
N LYS A 84 -7.54 22.41 10.18
CA LYS A 84 -8.18 21.17 10.64
C LYS A 84 -7.80 19.98 9.77
N LEU A 85 -7.88 20.11 8.45
CA LEU A 85 -7.50 19.06 7.50
C LEU A 85 -6.02 18.69 7.61
N ARG A 86 -5.12 19.66 7.83
CA ARG A 86 -3.70 19.38 8.06
C ARG A 86 -3.47 18.59 9.35
N GLU A 87 -4.22 18.88 10.42
CA GLU A 87 -4.13 18.12 11.66
C GLU A 87 -4.70 16.71 11.53
N GLU A 88 -5.81 16.53 10.83
CA GLU A 88 -6.37 15.22 10.49
C GLU A 88 -5.40 14.39 9.66
N LEU A 89 -4.78 14.99 8.65
CA LEU A 89 -3.75 14.32 7.85
C LEU A 89 -2.55 13.89 8.70
N LYS A 90 -2.12 14.72 9.65
CA LYS A 90 -1.05 14.36 10.60
C LYS A 90 -1.48 13.20 11.50
N ARG A 91 -2.68 13.23 12.06
CA ARG A 91 -3.23 12.14 12.90
C ARG A 91 -3.29 10.83 12.10
N SER A 92 -3.86 10.87 10.90
CA SER A 92 -3.93 9.73 9.99
C SER A 92 -2.55 9.18 9.62
N SER A 93 -1.56 10.04 9.35
CA SER A 93 -0.18 9.61 9.09
C SER A 93 0.44 8.87 10.28
N THR A 94 0.20 9.35 11.50
CA THR A 94 0.68 8.66 12.71
C THR A 94 -0.01 7.32 12.93
N GLU A 95 -1.32 7.25 12.71
CA GLU A 95 -2.11 6.01 12.78
C GLU A 95 -1.63 4.99 11.75
N GLN A 96 -1.39 5.42 10.51
CA GLN A 96 -0.86 4.57 9.44
C GLN A 96 0.52 4.00 9.80
N SER A 97 1.38 4.81 10.42
CA SER A 97 2.69 4.36 10.92
C SER A 97 2.56 3.32 12.03
N LEU A 98 1.62 3.49 12.96
CA LEU A 98 1.32 2.53 14.02
C LEU A 98 0.78 1.22 13.44
N ILE A 99 -0.21 1.27 12.55
CA ILE A 99 -0.77 0.11 11.85
C ILE A 99 0.35 -0.64 11.11
N SER A 100 1.25 0.06 10.43
CA SER A 100 2.39 -0.54 9.73
C SER A 100 3.38 -1.23 10.67
N LYS A 101 3.58 -0.72 11.90
CA LYS A 101 4.38 -1.40 12.93
C LYS A 101 3.68 -2.66 13.43
N THR A 102 2.40 -2.56 13.77
CA THR A 102 1.61 -3.71 14.24
C THR A 102 1.50 -4.82 13.21
N LEU A 103 1.34 -4.49 11.92
CA LEU A 103 1.30 -5.47 10.84
C LEU A 103 2.63 -6.22 10.69
N ARG A 104 3.76 -5.51 10.82
CA ARG A 104 5.09 -6.13 10.81
C ARG A 104 5.30 -7.07 11.99
N GLU A 105 4.83 -6.69 13.18
CA GLU A 105 4.91 -7.55 14.37
C GLU A 105 4.02 -8.79 14.24
N LYS A 106 2.78 -8.62 13.75
CA LYS A 106 1.87 -9.73 13.47
C LYS A 106 2.50 -10.72 12.48
N SER A 107 3.10 -10.22 11.40
CA SER A 107 3.77 -11.08 10.40
C SER A 107 4.91 -11.91 11.01
N LYS A 108 5.71 -11.32 11.90
CA LYS A 108 6.77 -12.04 12.62
C LYS A 108 6.22 -13.13 13.55
N VAL A 109 5.09 -12.89 14.20
CA VAL A 109 4.44 -13.89 15.07
C VAL A 109 3.85 -15.02 14.23
N GLU A 110 3.22 -14.70 13.11
CA GLU A 110 2.66 -15.66 12.17
C GLU A 110 3.75 -16.58 11.59
N GLU A 111 4.90 -16.02 11.18
CA GLU A 111 6.05 -16.80 10.70
C GLU A 111 6.56 -17.78 11.77
N LYS A 112 6.66 -17.34 13.03
CA LYS A 112 7.06 -18.21 14.15
C LYS A 112 6.05 -19.34 14.39
N LEU A 113 4.76 -19.04 14.30
CA LEU A 113 3.71 -20.04 14.46
C LEU A 113 3.73 -21.06 13.32
N GLN A 114 3.94 -20.61 12.09
CA GLN A 114 4.06 -21.48 10.92
C GLN A 114 5.29 -22.39 11.05
N GLU A 115 6.42 -21.86 11.51
CA GLU A 115 7.63 -22.64 11.77
C GLU A 115 7.44 -23.66 12.91
N ASP A 116 6.76 -23.31 14.00
CA ASP A 116 6.41 -24.25 15.08
C ASP A 116 5.49 -25.37 14.57
N SER A 117 4.49 -25.04 13.77
CA SER A 117 3.60 -26.02 13.12
C SER A 117 4.39 -26.98 12.22
N ARG A 118 5.32 -26.46 11.41
CA ARG A 118 6.21 -27.27 10.56
C ARG A 118 7.07 -28.22 11.40
N ARG A 119 7.62 -27.76 12.54
CA ARG A 119 8.40 -28.61 13.46
C ARG A 119 7.57 -29.72 14.08
N LYS A 120 6.34 -29.40 14.54
CA LYS A 120 5.40 -30.40 15.08
C LYS A 120 5.03 -31.45 14.04
N LEU A 121 4.80 -31.04 12.79
CA LEU A 121 4.52 -31.98 11.70
C LEU A 121 5.69 -32.94 11.46
N LEU A 122 6.93 -32.43 11.44
CA LEU A 122 8.12 -33.26 11.31
C LEU A 122 8.26 -34.24 12.48
N GLN A 123 8.02 -33.79 13.71
CA GLN A 123 8.05 -34.65 14.89
C GLN A 123 7.01 -35.78 14.80
N LEU A 124 5.79 -35.49 14.34
CA LEU A 124 4.76 -36.50 14.13
C LEU A 124 5.17 -37.50 13.05
N GLN A 125 5.78 -37.04 11.96
CA GLN A 125 6.29 -37.92 10.91
C GLN A 125 7.41 -38.83 11.44
N GLU A 126 8.34 -38.31 12.24
CA GLU A 126 9.38 -39.11 12.89
C GLU A 126 8.79 -40.16 13.85
N MET A 127 7.81 -39.77 14.67
CA MET A 127 7.10 -40.70 15.56
C MET A 127 6.41 -41.80 14.77
N GLY A 128 5.72 -41.46 13.68
CA GLY A 128 5.10 -42.45 12.79
C GLY A 128 6.13 -43.37 12.10
N ASN A 129 7.31 -42.87 11.77
CA ASN A 129 8.39 -43.71 11.24
C ASN A 129 8.96 -44.67 12.30
N ARG A 130 9.12 -44.20 13.55
CA ARG A 130 9.52 -45.04 14.68
C ARG A 130 8.48 -46.12 14.96
N GLU A 131 7.19 -45.77 14.92
CA GLU A 131 6.09 -46.71 15.08
C GLU A 131 6.11 -47.79 13.99
N LYS A 132 6.26 -47.41 12.72
CA LYS A 132 6.39 -48.37 11.60
C LYS A 132 7.57 -49.32 11.81
N LEU A 133 8.71 -48.81 12.27
CA LEU A 133 9.88 -49.62 12.57
C LEU A 133 9.62 -50.61 13.72
N ILE A 134 9.00 -50.15 14.81
CA ILE A 134 8.61 -51.00 15.94
C ILE A 134 7.63 -52.09 15.48
N LYS A 135 6.63 -51.73 14.67
CA LYS A 135 5.67 -52.67 14.11
C LYS A 135 6.35 -53.75 13.27
N ALA A 136 7.25 -53.36 12.37
CA ALA A 136 8.01 -54.32 11.57
C ALA A 136 8.91 -55.24 12.41
N ASN A 137 9.52 -54.71 13.49
CA ASN A 137 10.31 -55.51 14.43
C ASN A 137 9.43 -56.49 15.22
N LEU A 138 8.25 -56.06 15.65
CA LEU A 138 7.28 -56.90 16.34
C LEU A 138 6.79 -58.03 15.43
N GLU A 139 6.38 -57.72 14.20
CA GLU A 139 5.96 -58.72 13.20
C GLU A 139 7.06 -59.76 12.95
N ARG A 140 8.32 -59.32 12.86
CA ARG A 140 9.46 -60.23 12.76
C ARG A 140 9.60 -61.12 13.99
N ALA A 141 9.50 -60.55 15.20
CA ALA A 141 9.60 -61.31 16.45
C ALA A 141 8.47 -62.34 16.58
N VAL A 142 7.23 -61.97 16.22
CA VAL A 142 6.09 -62.88 16.16
C VAL A 142 6.36 -64.02 15.17
N GLY A 143 6.85 -63.72 13.96
CA GLY A 143 7.22 -64.75 13.00
C GLY A 143 8.30 -65.71 13.51
N GLN A 144 9.30 -65.21 14.24
CA GLN A 144 10.30 -66.06 14.90
C GLN A 144 9.69 -66.95 15.99
N LEU A 145 8.77 -66.41 16.79
CA LEU A 145 8.05 -67.17 17.82
C LEU A 145 7.14 -68.23 17.20
N GLU A 146 6.51 -67.97 16.05
CA GLU A 146 5.72 -68.96 15.31
C GLU A 146 6.58 -70.10 14.76
N ILE A 147 7.78 -69.78 14.24
CA ILE A 147 8.75 -70.79 13.82
C ILE A 147 9.17 -71.63 15.03
N PHE A 148 9.54 -70.99 16.14
CA PHE A 148 9.91 -71.68 17.38
C PHE A 148 8.77 -72.58 17.88
N ARG A 149 7.54 -72.06 17.95
CA ARG A 149 6.34 -72.83 18.30
C ARG A 149 6.18 -74.04 17.39
N SER A 150 6.33 -73.87 16.08
CA SER A 150 6.23 -74.95 15.10
C SER A 150 7.33 -76.01 15.31
N GLN A 151 8.55 -75.59 15.63
CA GLN A 151 9.65 -76.50 15.97
C GLN A 151 9.38 -77.27 17.26
N VAL A 152 8.90 -76.60 18.32
CA VAL A 152 8.51 -77.24 19.59
C VAL A 152 7.43 -78.26 19.35
N ILE A 153 6.34 -77.91 18.65
CA ILE A 153 5.26 -78.84 18.29
C ILE A 153 5.81 -80.05 17.54
N LYS A 154 6.69 -79.83 16.55
CA LYS A 154 7.31 -80.92 15.79
C LYS A 154 8.22 -81.81 16.66
N ALA A 155 8.94 -81.23 17.61
CA ALA A 155 9.82 -81.95 18.53
C ALA A 155 9.02 -82.74 19.58
N THR A 156 7.94 -82.17 20.12
CA THR A 156 7.12 -82.81 21.16
C THR A 156 6.22 -83.90 20.60
N TYR A 157 5.69 -83.75 19.38
CA TYR A 157 4.71 -84.68 18.80
C TYR A 157 5.26 -85.59 17.70
N GLY A 158 6.50 -85.37 17.23
CA GLY A 158 7.12 -86.19 16.19
C GLY A 158 6.35 -86.21 14.85
N ARG A 159 6.81 -86.99 13.87
CA ARG A 159 6.19 -87.13 12.52
C ARG A 159 4.89 -87.98 12.56
N ALA A 160 4.11 -87.91 13.63
CA ALA A 160 2.83 -88.62 13.73
C ALA A 160 1.68 -87.65 13.48
N LYS A 161 0.89 -87.97 12.44
CA LYS A 161 -0.31 -87.24 12.02
C LYS A 161 -1.30 -87.17 13.18
N LEU A 162 -1.55 -85.98 13.71
CA LEU A 162 -2.61 -85.73 14.70
C LEU A 162 -3.80 -85.07 14.01
N PHE A 163 -4.87 -85.84 13.85
CA PHE A 163 -6.20 -85.27 13.79
C PHE A 163 -6.56 -84.72 15.18
N GLN A 164 -6.79 -83.41 15.27
CA GLN A 164 -7.97 -82.85 15.94
C GLN A 164 -8.31 -81.50 15.31
N ASP A 165 -9.55 -81.42 14.84
CA ASP A 165 -10.12 -80.41 13.95
C ASP A 165 -10.54 -79.12 14.67
N LYS A 166 -9.73 -78.67 15.63
CA LYS A 166 -9.87 -77.33 16.21
C LYS A 166 -8.52 -76.89 16.77
N PRO A 167 -7.82 -75.93 16.15
CA PRO A 167 -6.66 -75.34 16.77
C PRO A 167 -7.10 -74.73 18.11
N VAL A 168 -6.42 -75.12 19.19
CA VAL A 168 -6.59 -74.52 20.52
C VAL A 168 -6.48 -73.01 20.34
N SER A 169 -7.56 -72.30 20.64
CA SER A 169 -7.63 -70.84 20.48
C SER A 169 -6.62 -70.17 21.40
N ASP A 170 -6.00 -69.09 20.93
CA ASP A 170 -5.07 -68.29 21.74
C ASP A 170 -5.71 -67.86 23.06
N GLN A 171 -7.03 -67.66 23.09
CA GLN A 171 -7.77 -67.38 24.32
C GLN A 171 -7.70 -68.53 25.33
N GLN A 172 -7.83 -69.78 24.87
CA GLN A 172 -7.73 -70.96 25.74
C GLN A 172 -6.29 -71.21 26.20
N LEU A 173 -5.32 -70.87 25.37
CA LEU A 173 -3.91 -70.95 25.74
C LEU A 173 -3.55 -69.86 26.76
N ILE A 174 -4.00 -68.62 26.56
CA ILE A 174 -3.85 -67.53 27.51
C ILE A 174 -4.54 -67.87 28.82
N GLU A 175 -5.76 -68.41 28.80
CA GLU A 175 -6.47 -68.81 30.02
C GLU A 175 -5.72 -69.91 30.78
N LYS A 176 -5.15 -70.89 30.07
CA LYS A 176 -4.27 -71.90 30.69
C LYS A 176 -2.96 -71.32 31.21
N ILE A 177 -2.33 -70.40 30.49
CA ILE A 177 -1.09 -69.73 30.93
C ILE A 177 -1.37 -68.85 32.15
N THR A 178 -2.45 -68.08 32.13
CA THR A 178 -2.91 -67.26 33.25
C THR A 178 -3.19 -68.15 34.44
N LYS A 179 -3.91 -69.26 34.25
CA LYS A 179 -4.17 -70.22 35.33
C LYS A 179 -2.88 -70.84 35.88
N VAL A 180 -1.94 -71.24 35.03
CA VAL A 180 -0.63 -71.75 35.48
C VAL A 180 0.20 -70.65 36.16
N THR A 181 0.08 -69.41 35.71
CA THR A 181 0.79 -68.27 36.31
C THR A 181 0.18 -67.91 37.66
N GLU A 182 -1.15 -67.93 37.77
CA GLU A 182 -1.88 -67.70 39.01
C GLU A 182 -1.68 -68.86 39.98
N ASP A 183 -1.65 -70.10 39.51
CA ASP A 183 -1.27 -71.27 40.30
C ASP A 183 0.21 -71.19 40.71
N ASN A 184 1.10 -70.69 39.86
CA ASN A 184 2.51 -70.46 40.20
C ASN A 184 2.66 -69.28 41.18
N ILE A 185 1.90 -68.21 41.06
CA ILE A 185 1.88 -67.10 42.02
C ILE A 185 1.31 -67.60 43.35
N ASN A 186 0.20 -68.34 43.33
CA ASN A 186 -0.39 -68.97 44.51
C ASN A 186 0.56 -70.01 45.12
N PHE A 187 1.30 -70.74 44.32
CA PHE A 187 2.33 -71.68 44.78
C PHE A 187 3.55 -70.93 45.33
N GLN A 188 3.99 -69.83 44.73
CA GLN A 188 5.06 -68.97 45.23
C GLN A 188 4.61 -68.21 46.48
N GLN A 189 3.34 -67.85 46.59
CA GLN A 189 2.74 -67.21 47.76
C GLN A 189 2.55 -68.22 48.88
N LYS A 190 2.10 -69.45 48.56
CA LYS A 190 2.10 -70.61 49.47
C LYS A 190 3.51 -70.95 49.90
N LYS A 191 4.48 -70.94 48.99
CA LYS A 191 5.90 -71.14 49.27
C LYS A 191 6.42 -69.99 50.12
N TRP A 192 6.06 -68.73 49.87
CA TRP A 192 6.43 -67.58 50.70
C TRP A 192 5.82 -67.69 52.09
N THR A 193 4.56 -68.09 52.22
CA THR A 193 3.93 -68.33 53.52
C THR A 193 4.56 -69.52 54.23
N LEU A 194 4.91 -70.59 53.51
CA LEU A 194 5.63 -71.77 54.02
C LEU A 194 7.13 -71.53 54.25
N GLN A 195 7.70 -70.46 53.69
CA GLN A 195 9.11 -70.06 53.82
C GLN A 195 9.27 -68.94 54.88
N LYS A 196 8.19 -68.18 55.16
CA LYS A 196 8.02 -67.44 56.43
C LYS A 196 7.57 -68.33 57.58
N GLU A 197 7.00 -69.49 57.27
CA GLU A 197 6.96 -70.61 58.19
C GLU A 197 8.38 -71.22 58.26
N PRO A 198 8.90 -71.48 59.45
CA PRO A 198 10.29 -71.14 59.71
C PRO A 198 11.25 -72.31 59.40
N GLN A 199 12.00 -72.18 58.31
CA GLN A 199 13.22 -72.95 58.01
C GLN A 199 14.37 -72.72 59.04
N LEU A 200 14.10 -71.94 60.10
CA LEU A 200 14.98 -71.73 61.26
C LEU A 200 14.29 -72.01 62.60
N SER A 201 13.01 -72.42 62.61
CA SER A 201 12.33 -72.77 63.86
C SER A 201 11.41 -73.98 63.82
N SER A 202 11.29 -74.74 62.72
CA SER A 202 10.81 -76.13 62.83
C SER A 202 11.80 -76.99 63.61
N SER A 203 13.10 -76.92 63.27
CA SER A 203 14.15 -77.61 64.03
C SER A 203 14.24 -77.13 65.49
N LYS A 204 14.15 -75.82 65.74
CA LYS A 204 14.19 -75.29 67.13
C LYS A 204 12.91 -75.57 67.92
N GLN A 205 11.75 -75.59 67.28
CA GLN A 205 10.48 -75.86 67.97
C GLN A 205 10.29 -77.36 68.22
N GLU A 206 10.71 -78.22 67.29
CA GLU A 206 10.73 -79.66 67.49
C GLU A 206 11.76 -80.04 68.58
N GLU A 207 12.97 -79.46 68.55
CA GLU A 207 13.99 -79.59 69.60
C GLU A 207 13.48 -79.10 70.97
N VAL A 208 12.81 -77.94 71.03
CA VAL A 208 12.22 -77.43 72.28
C VAL A 208 11.11 -78.37 72.77
N THR A 209 10.25 -78.88 71.89
CA THR A 209 9.20 -79.84 72.29
C THR A 209 9.76 -81.20 72.73
N GLU A 210 10.85 -81.66 72.11
CA GLU A 210 11.54 -82.90 72.49
C GLU A 210 12.27 -82.74 73.83
N ASN A 211 12.94 -81.60 74.04
CA ASN A 211 13.57 -81.26 75.32
C ASN A 211 12.54 -81.10 76.44
N ILE A 212 11.36 -80.55 76.17
CA ILE A 212 10.24 -80.50 77.14
C ILE A 212 9.75 -81.91 77.47
N LYS A 213 9.63 -82.81 76.48
CA LYS A 213 9.24 -84.21 76.72
C LYS A 213 10.28 -84.94 77.59
N LYS A 214 11.58 -84.79 77.30
CA LYS A 214 12.69 -85.37 78.09
C LYS A 214 12.69 -84.86 79.53
N LEU A 215 12.52 -83.55 79.72
CA LEU A 215 12.41 -82.94 81.04
C LEU A 215 11.21 -83.51 81.82
N LYS A 216 10.06 -83.64 81.17
CA LYS A 216 8.85 -84.20 81.76
C LYS A 216 9.03 -85.65 82.21
N THR A 217 9.61 -86.51 81.36
CA THR A 217 9.84 -87.93 81.73
C THR A 217 10.78 -88.09 82.93
N SER A 218 11.81 -87.24 83.02
CA SER A 218 12.71 -87.24 84.18
C SER A 218 12.00 -86.75 85.44
N LEU A 219 11.14 -85.73 85.32
CA LEU A 219 10.34 -85.23 86.44
C LEU A 219 9.30 -86.25 86.93
N ASP A 220 8.69 -87.00 86.01
CA ASP A 220 7.76 -88.08 86.32
C ASP A 220 8.48 -89.21 87.09
N SER A 221 9.76 -89.50 86.78
CA SER A 221 10.61 -90.43 87.55
C SER A 221 10.85 -89.94 88.98
N CYS A 222 11.26 -88.68 89.17
CA CYS A 222 11.39 -88.06 90.49
C CYS A 222 10.07 -88.12 91.28
N GLN A 223 8.94 -87.86 90.60
CA GLN A 223 7.62 -87.90 91.21
C GLN A 223 7.21 -89.33 91.60
N ALA A 224 7.55 -90.34 90.80
CA ALA A 224 7.28 -91.75 91.08
C ALA A 224 8.08 -92.23 92.30
N CYS A 225 9.35 -91.83 92.39
CA CYS A 225 10.18 -92.02 93.58
C CYS A 225 9.45 -91.49 94.83
N MET A 226 9.09 -90.22 94.85
CA MET A 226 8.41 -89.62 96.02
C MET A 226 7.11 -90.35 96.43
N LYS A 227 6.43 -91.04 95.52
CA LYS A 227 5.19 -91.79 95.79
C LYS A 227 5.39 -93.19 96.35
N MET A 228 6.43 -93.92 95.95
CA MET A 228 6.51 -95.39 96.08
C MET A 228 7.40 -95.91 97.22
N SER A 229 7.63 -95.10 98.26
CA SER A 229 8.65 -95.25 99.32
C SER A 229 10.03 -94.83 98.82
N CYS A 230 10.57 -93.76 99.40
CA CYS A 230 11.86 -93.23 99.02
C CYS A 230 12.66 -92.93 100.25
N CYS A 231 13.87 -93.49 100.27
CA CYS A 231 14.94 -92.95 101.05
C CYS A 231 15.50 -91.69 100.34
N SER A 232 16.09 -90.75 101.08
CA SER A 232 16.72 -89.55 100.53
C SER A 232 17.71 -89.89 99.41
N ASN A 233 18.44 -91.00 99.54
CA ASN A 233 19.40 -91.46 98.55
C ASN A 233 18.79 -91.77 97.17
N ASP A 234 17.56 -92.25 97.10
CA ASP A 234 16.93 -92.59 95.82
C ASP A 234 16.38 -91.34 95.12
N LEU A 235 15.78 -90.41 95.88
CA LEU A 235 15.39 -89.11 95.33
C LEU A 235 16.62 -88.31 94.88
N LYS A 236 17.72 -88.37 95.63
CA LYS A 236 18.98 -87.70 95.29
C LYS A 236 19.53 -88.18 93.94
N LYS A 237 19.54 -89.49 93.69
CA LYS A 237 19.98 -90.05 92.40
C LYS A 237 19.13 -89.53 91.24
N GLU A 238 17.80 -89.50 91.38
CA GLU A 238 16.92 -89.01 90.31
C GLU A 238 17.03 -87.49 90.10
N VAL A 239 17.23 -86.72 91.18
CA VAL A 239 17.49 -85.28 91.12
C VAL A 239 18.83 -84.99 90.44
N ASP A 240 19.87 -85.76 90.75
CA ASP A 240 21.17 -85.66 90.07
C ASP A 240 21.03 -85.97 88.57
N LEU A 241 20.23 -86.98 88.19
CA LEU A 241 19.93 -87.27 86.78
C LEU A 241 19.21 -86.10 86.08
N LEU A 242 18.25 -85.45 86.76
CA LEU A 242 17.57 -84.28 86.24
C LEU A 242 18.52 -83.08 86.12
N GLN A 243 19.49 -82.92 87.01
CA GLN A 243 20.47 -81.83 86.99
C GLN A 243 21.42 -81.94 85.81
N HIS A 244 21.80 -83.16 85.43
CA HIS A 244 22.71 -83.42 84.32
C HIS A 244 22.00 -83.60 82.96
N LEU A 245 20.68 -83.50 82.92
CA LEU A 245 19.90 -83.57 81.69
C LEU A 245 20.18 -82.33 80.81
N GLN A 246 20.70 -82.53 79.60
CA GLN A 246 20.92 -81.42 78.67
C GLN A 246 19.60 -80.96 78.04
N VAL A 247 19.24 -79.69 78.25
CA VAL A 247 18.07 -79.05 77.62
C VAL A 247 18.44 -77.71 77.00
N SER A 248 17.74 -77.34 75.92
CA SER A 248 17.92 -76.06 75.22
C SER A 248 17.67 -74.84 76.13
N PRO A 249 18.27 -73.67 75.85
CA PRO A 249 18.14 -72.46 76.67
C PRO A 249 16.71 -72.01 77.04
N PRO A 250 15.69 -72.13 76.17
CA PRO A 250 14.30 -71.80 76.53
C PRO A 250 13.71 -72.71 77.62
N VAL A 251 14.21 -73.93 77.73
CA VAL A 251 13.72 -74.99 78.63
C VAL A 251 14.59 -75.08 79.90
N SER A 252 15.80 -74.54 79.88
CA SER A 252 16.70 -74.53 81.04
C SER A 252 16.12 -73.72 82.22
N GLY A 253 15.33 -72.67 81.92
CA GLY A 253 14.58 -71.94 82.93
C GLY A 253 13.58 -72.83 83.68
N LEU A 254 12.86 -73.70 82.97
CA LEU A 254 11.94 -74.67 83.58
C LEU A 254 12.69 -75.77 84.35
N GLN A 255 13.78 -76.29 83.79
CA GLN A 255 14.61 -77.29 84.46
C GLN A 255 15.17 -76.74 85.78
N LYS A 256 15.66 -75.50 85.80
CA LYS A 256 16.16 -74.84 87.01
C LYS A 256 15.07 -74.73 88.07
N VAL A 257 13.88 -74.26 87.70
CA VAL A 257 12.75 -74.15 88.65
C VAL A 257 12.34 -75.53 89.19
N ALA A 258 12.33 -76.55 88.33
CA ALA A 258 12.02 -77.92 88.76
C ALA A 258 13.08 -78.49 89.72
N LEU A 259 14.36 -78.26 89.45
CA LEU A 259 15.46 -78.63 90.32
C LEU A 259 15.41 -77.90 91.65
N ASP A 260 15.13 -76.61 91.66
CA ASP A 260 15.02 -75.83 92.90
C ASP A 260 13.91 -76.40 93.81
N ILE A 261 12.76 -76.80 93.23
CA ILE A 261 11.65 -77.44 93.97
C ILE A 261 12.06 -78.82 94.48
N LEU A 262 12.74 -79.62 93.67
CA LEU A 262 13.15 -80.97 94.05
C LEU A 262 14.30 -81.00 95.04
N HIS A 263 15.26 -80.07 94.95
CA HIS A 263 16.34 -79.89 95.93
C HIS A 263 15.77 -79.49 97.29
N LEU A 264 14.80 -78.58 97.30
CA LEU A 264 14.08 -78.24 98.53
C LEU A 264 13.37 -79.50 99.08
N SER A 265 12.68 -80.25 98.22
CA SER A 265 12.00 -81.49 98.65
C SER A 265 12.98 -82.54 99.19
N LEU A 266 14.18 -82.63 98.60
CA LEU A 266 15.24 -83.54 99.00
C LEU A 266 15.89 -83.13 100.31
N SER A 267 16.20 -81.84 100.51
CA SER A 267 16.81 -81.35 101.75
C SER A 267 15.90 -81.61 102.95
N TRP A 268 14.58 -81.41 102.77
CA TRP A 268 13.59 -81.78 103.78
C TRP A 268 13.54 -83.29 104.04
N LEU A 269 13.66 -84.13 103.01
CA LEU A 269 13.68 -85.59 103.17
C LEU A 269 14.96 -86.06 103.89
N GLU A 270 16.11 -85.48 103.58
CA GLU A 270 17.40 -85.74 104.25
C GLU A 270 17.36 -85.30 105.71
N GLU A 271 16.91 -84.08 106.00
CA GLU A 271 16.78 -83.56 107.38
C GLU A 271 15.81 -84.39 108.22
N THR A 272 14.69 -84.83 107.63
CA THR A 272 13.73 -85.68 108.35
C THR A 272 14.26 -87.09 108.59
N GLU A 273 14.92 -87.72 107.62
CA GLU A 273 15.59 -89.01 107.82
C GLU A 273 16.68 -88.93 108.90
N GLN A 274 17.41 -87.83 108.95
CA GLN A 274 18.45 -87.59 109.94
C GLN A 274 17.85 -87.40 111.35
N LEU A 275 16.77 -86.62 111.49
CA LEU A 275 16.03 -86.48 112.75
C LEU A 275 15.38 -87.80 113.22
N LEU A 276 14.97 -88.67 112.28
CA LEU A 276 14.49 -90.02 112.57
C LEU A 276 15.62 -90.96 112.99
N HIS A 277 16.81 -90.84 112.38
CA HIS A 277 18.00 -91.60 112.77
C HIS A 277 18.53 -91.20 114.15
N GLU A 278 18.51 -89.90 114.48
CA GLU A 278 18.97 -89.37 115.77
C GLU A 278 18.08 -89.75 116.97
N ARG A 279 16.85 -90.25 116.73
CA ARG A 279 15.88 -90.60 117.78
C ARG A 279 15.62 -92.11 117.94
N HIS A 280 16.34 -92.98 117.24
CA HIS A 280 16.28 -94.44 117.44
C HIS A 280 16.83 -94.85 118.82
N LEU A 281 15.96 -94.92 119.83
CA LEU A 281 16.23 -95.64 121.08
C LEU A 281 15.76 -97.09 120.92
N HIS A 282 16.70 -98.03 121.08
CA HIS A 282 16.52 -99.45 121.43
C HIS A 282 15.23 -100.16 120.98
N LYS A 283 15.39 -101.13 120.07
CA LYS A 283 14.34 -102.06 119.59
C LYS A 283 13.59 -102.74 120.74
N ASP A 284 12.29 -102.44 120.89
CA ASP A 284 11.21 -103.41 121.04
C ASP A 284 9.84 -102.71 121.16
N GLY A 285 8.84 -103.20 120.42
CA GLY A 285 7.43 -102.85 120.65
C GLY A 285 6.68 -102.27 119.43
N ASP A 286 5.59 -102.94 119.06
CA ASP A 286 4.70 -102.82 117.89
C ASP A 286 3.92 -101.49 117.72
N GLY A 287 4.48 -100.34 118.13
CA GLY A 287 3.80 -99.02 118.14
C GLY A 287 4.43 -97.92 117.28
N ASP A 288 5.62 -98.13 116.72
CA ASP A 288 6.45 -97.05 116.14
C ASP A 288 6.07 -96.67 114.70
N GLY A 289 5.33 -97.54 113.98
CA GLY A 289 4.90 -97.29 112.60
C GLY A 289 3.83 -96.20 112.46
N MET A 290 3.01 -95.97 113.49
CA MET A 290 1.85 -95.06 113.40
C MET A 290 2.26 -93.58 113.54
N MET A 291 3.21 -93.27 114.43
CA MET A 291 3.77 -91.93 114.58
C MET A 291 4.53 -91.49 113.32
N MET A 292 5.29 -92.42 112.74
CA MET A 292 6.06 -92.24 111.51
C MET A 292 5.13 -91.99 110.31
N MET A 293 3.97 -92.67 110.26
CA MET A 293 2.93 -92.45 109.25
C MET A 293 2.24 -91.08 109.39
N ILE A 294 1.97 -90.61 110.61
CA ILE A 294 1.34 -89.29 110.86
C ILE A 294 2.30 -88.15 110.48
N VAL A 295 3.57 -88.22 110.89
CA VAL A 295 4.58 -87.20 110.52
C VAL A 295 4.74 -87.14 108.99
N ARG A 296 4.81 -88.30 108.32
CA ARG A 296 4.88 -88.39 106.86
C ARG A 296 3.63 -87.83 106.17
N MET A 297 2.43 -88.04 106.72
CA MET A 297 1.19 -87.47 106.21
C MET A 297 1.15 -85.94 106.35
N VAL A 298 1.48 -85.40 107.53
CA VAL A 298 1.47 -83.95 107.78
C VAL A 298 2.48 -83.24 106.88
N MET A 299 3.67 -83.81 106.73
CA MET A 299 4.73 -83.28 105.87
C MET A 299 4.33 -83.30 104.38
N MET A 300 3.74 -84.40 103.91
CA MET A 300 3.24 -84.50 102.53
C MET A 300 2.12 -83.47 102.25
N MET A 301 1.31 -83.16 103.27
CA MET A 301 0.25 -82.15 103.17
C MET A 301 0.82 -80.72 103.09
N VAL A 302 1.89 -80.41 103.83
CA VAL A 302 2.59 -79.10 103.77
C VAL A 302 3.29 -78.89 102.42
N VAL A 303 4.01 -79.90 101.91
CA VAL A 303 4.67 -79.84 100.59
C VAL A 303 3.63 -79.63 99.48
N ARG A 304 2.51 -80.35 99.55
CA ARG A 304 1.41 -80.20 98.58
C ARG A 304 0.79 -78.80 98.61
N MET A 305 0.64 -78.19 99.78
CA MET A 305 0.16 -76.82 99.93
C MET A 305 1.12 -75.79 99.32
N MET A 306 2.42 -75.91 99.54
CA MET A 306 3.42 -75.00 98.94
C MET A 306 3.49 -75.11 97.41
N VAL A 307 3.48 -76.32 96.87
CA VAL A 307 3.47 -76.55 95.40
C VAL A 307 2.21 -75.95 94.78
N MET A 308 1.05 -76.10 95.43
CA MET A 308 -0.20 -75.51 94.95
C MET A 308 -0.13 -73.97 94.93
N MET A 309 0.50 -73.34 95.92
CA MET A 309 0.70 -71.89 95.96
C MET A 309 1.55 -71.40 94.78
N ILE A 310 2.67 -72.07 94.49
CA ILE A 310 3.56 -71.68 93.39
C ILE A 310 2.89 -71.82 92.03
N VAL A 311 2.16 -72.92 91.81
CA VAL A 311 1.38 -73.14 90.58
C VAL A 311 0.31 -72.06 90.42
N MET A 312 -0.41 -71.72 91.49
CA MET A 312 -1.43 -70.67 91.47
C MET A 312 -0.83 -69.31 91.08
N VAL A 313 0.33 -68.94 91.62
CA VAL A 313 1.03 -67.70 91.27
C VAL A 313 1.46 -67.66 89.80
N MET A 314 1.95 -68.78 89.25
CA MET A 314 2.31 -68.87 87.82
C MET A 314 1.09 -68.72 86.91
N VAL A 315 -0.03 -69.37 87.24
CA VAL A 315 -1.27 -69.27 86.45
C VAL A 315 -1.76 -67.82 86.40
N ILE A 316 -1.71 -67.09 87.52
CA ILE A 316 -2.05 -65.67 87.57
C ILE A 316 -1.13 -64.82 86.67
N LYS A 317 0.18 -65.09 86.67
CA LYS A 317 1.15 -64.37 85.80
C LYS A 317 0.92 -64.65 84.31
N ILE A 318 0.62 -65.89 83.95
CA ILE A 318 0.34 -66.27 82.55
C ILE A 318 -0.95 -65.59 82.08
N ASN A 319 -2.02 -65.66 82.87
CA ASN A 319 -3.30 -65.04 82.53
C ASN A 319 -3.18 -63.52 82.38
N SER A 320 -2.53 -62.84 83.32
CA SER A 320 -2.30 -61.39 83.23
C SER A 320 -1.41 -60.99 82.04
N SER A 321 -0.42 -61.81 81.67
CA SER A 321 0.36 -61.59 80.43
C SER A 321 -0.45 -61.82 79.15
N GLN A 322 -1.38 -62.77 79.16
CA GLN A 322 -2.23 -63.05 78.00
C GLN A 322 -3.26 -61.94 77.80
N GLU A 323 -3.89 -61.47 78.87
CA GLU A 323 -4.86 -60.35 78.86
C GLU A 323 -4.21 -59.05 78.35
N THR A 324 -2.98 -58.75 78.77
CA THR A 324 -2.25 -57.56 78.29
C THR A 324 -1.91 -57.65 76.79
N GLN A 325 -1.55 -58.82 76.28
CA GLN A 325 -1.33 -59.02 74.84
C GLN A 325 -2.64 -58.89 74.04
N GLN A 326 -3.74 -59.43 74.55
CA GLN A 326 -5.06 -59.33 73.92
C GLN A 326 -5.54 -57.87 73.86
N TYR A 327 -5.36 -57.11 74.93
CA TYR A 327 -5.66 -55.68 74.98
C TYR A 327 -4.83 -54.88 73.95
N LEU A 328 -3.52 -55.16 73.86
CA LEU A 328 -2.64 -54.48 72.90
C LEU A 328 -3.05 -54.75 71.44
N LEU A 329 -3.47 -55.98 71.12
CA LEU A 329 -3.94 -56.32 69.78
C LEU A 329 -5.27 -55.61 69.46
N GLN A 330 -6.19 -55.56 70.43
CA GLN A 330 -7.47 -54.89 70.27
C GLN A 330 -7.30 -53.38 70.09
N GLU A 331 -6.38 -52.75 70.82
CA GLU A 331 -6.11 -51.32 70.68
C GLU A 331 -5.46 -50.99 69.32
N LYS A 332 -4.53 -51.83 68.83
CA LYS A 332 -3.98 -51.66 67.47
C LYS A 332 -5.06 -51.76 66.40
N LEU A 333 -5.99 -52.69 66.53
CA LEU A 333 -7.11 -52.82 65.60
C LEU A 333 -8.01 -51.57 65.62
N ARG A 334 -8.30 -51.05 66.82
CA ARG A 334 -9.08 -49.80 66.99
C ARG A 334 -8.38 -48.60 66.34
N GLN A 335 -7.06 -48.49 66.51
CA GLN A 335 -6.26 -47.42 65.89
C GLN A 335 -6.30 -47.49 64.36
N HIS A 336 -6.11 -48.67 63.77
CA HIS A 336 -6.20 -48.83 62.32
C HIS A 336 -7.59 -48.53 61.77
N LEU A 337 -8.67 -48.86 62.50
CA LEU A 337 -10.02 -48.50 62.10
C LEU A 337 -10.24 -46.97 62.13
N ALA A 338 -9.80 -46.30 63.20
CA ALA A 338 -9.89 -44.84 63.31
C ALA A 338 -9.05 -44.12 62.25
N GLU A 339 -7.85 -44.62 61.95
CA GLU A 339 -7.00 -44.06 60.88
C GLU A 339 -7.65 -44.25 59.50
N LYS A 340 -8.24 -45.42 59.24
CA LYS A 340 -8.98 -45.68 58.01
C LYS A 340 -10.19 -44.74 57.86
N GLU A 341 -10.97 -44.54 58.92
CA GLU A 341 -12.11 -43.60 58.93
C GLU A 341 -11.66 -42.16 58.65
N LYS A 342 -10.58 -41.72 59.31
CA LYS A 342 -9.99 -40.40 59.06
C LYS A 342 -9.56 -40.22 57.60
N LEU A 343 -8.88 -41.21 57.02
CA LEU A 343 -8.46 -41.18 55.61
C LEU A 343 -9.66 -41.15 54.66
N THR A 344 -10.76 -41.85 54.98
CA THR A 344 -11.98 -41.80 54.16
C THR A 344 -12.66 -40.45 54.21
N GLU A 345 -12.69 -39.81 55.38
CA GLU A 345 -13.27 -38.48 55.56
C GLU A 345 -12.45 -37.40 54.82
N GLU A 346 -11.12 -37.45 54.93
CA GLU A 346 -10.22 -36.56 54.20
C GLU A 346 -10.38 -36.71 52.67
N ARG A 347 -10.54 -37.94 52.18
CA ARG A 347 -10.79 -38.21 50.76
C ARG A 347 -12.14 -37.64 50.32
N LEU A 348 -13.19 -37.78 51.11
CA LEU A 348 -14.52 -37.23 50.81
C LEU A 348 -14.47 -35.70 50.74
N GLN A 349 -13.81 -35.04 51.70
CA GLN A 349 -13.63 -33.59 51.71
C GLN A 349 -12.84 -33.09 50.50
N GLN A 350 -11.81 -33.83 50.07
CA GLN A 350 -11.08 -33.50 48.83
C GLN A 350 -11.97 -33.64 47.60
N GLU A 351 -12.79 -34.69 47.53
CA GLU A 351 -13.73 -34.91 46.43
C GLU A 351 -14.78 -33.79 46.36
N GLU A 352 -15.33 -33.35 47.48
CA GLU A 352 -16.27 -32.23 47.54
C GLU A 352 -15.63 -30.91 47.11
N LYS A 353 -14.40 -30.63 47.56
CA LYS A 353 -13.64 -29.45 47.12
C LYS A 353 -13.40 -29.46 45.61
N LEU A 354 -13.07 -30.62 45.04
CA LEU A 354 -12.91 -30.78 43.59
C LEU A 354 -14.23 -30.56 42.85
N LYS A 355 -15.34 -31.14 43.34
CA LYS A 355 -16.69 -30.93 42.77
C LYS A 355 -17.09 -29.45 42.79
N ALA A 356 -16.85 -28.74 43.88
CA ALA A 356 -17.12 -27.30 43.98
C ALA A 356 -16.26 -26.48 43.01
N ARG A 357 -14.99 -26.84 42.81
CA ARG A 357 -14.10 -26.19 41.84
C ARG A 357 -14.56 -26.43 40.40
N VAL A 358 -14.95 -27.65 40.06
CA VAL A 358 -15.50 -27.98 38.73
C VAL A 358 -16.78 -27.19 38.46
N LYS A 359 -17.68 -27.06 39.44
CA LYS A 359 -18.90 -26.27 39.31
C LYS A 359 -18.60 -24.80 39.01
N ARG A 360 -17.70 -24.16 39.77
CA ARG A 360 -17.29 -22.77 39.52
C ARG A 360 -16.69 -22.57 38.14
N LEU A 361 -15.79 -23.47 37.71
CA LEU A 361 -15.18 -23.40 36.38
C LEU A 361 -16.22 -23.56 35.25
N MET A 362 -17.28 -24.36 35.49
CA MET A 362 -18.37 -24.52 34.53
C MET A 362 -19.22 -23.25 34.42
N GLU A 363 -19.51 -22.58 35.53
CA GLU A 363 -20.22 -21.30 35.57
C GLU A 363 -19.40 -20.18 34.89
N GLU A 364 -18.10 -20.09 35.20
CA GLU A 364 -17.17 -19.15 34.55
C GLU A 364 -17.09 -19.38 33.04
N LYS A 365 -17.00 -20.64 32.61
CA LYS A 365 -17.01 -21.01 31.19
C LYS A 365 -18.31 -20.55 30.50
N SER A 366 -19.47 -20.79 31.12
CA SER A 366 -20.76 -20.35 30.57
C SER A 366 -20.85 -18.82 30.46
N ALA A 367 -20.39 -18.08 31.47
CA ALA A 367 -20.39 -16.62 31.46
C ALA A 367 -19.44 -16.05 30.38
N LEU A 368 -18.29 -16.69 30.17
CA LEU A 368 -17.36 -16.33 29.09
C LEU A 368 -17.96 -16.63 27.71
N GLU A 369 -18.62 -17.76 27.52
CA GLU A 369 -19.30 -18.10 26.26
C GLU A 369 -20.41 -17.10 25.93
N GLU A 370 -21.18 -16.66 26.91
CA GLU A 370 -22.19 -15.61 26.74
C GLU A 370 -21.55 -14.26 26.38
N THR A 371 -20.44 -13.90 27.04
CA THR A 371 -19.71 -12.66 26.76
C THR A 371 -19.11 -12.66 25.36
N ILE A 372 -18.50 -13.78 24.95
CA ILE A 372 -17.96 -13.96 23.58
C ILE A 372 -19.10 -13.83 22.55
N SER A 373 -20.26 -14.42 22.82
CA SER A 373 -21.42 -14.35 21.92
C SER A 373 -21.94 -12.93 21.77
N ARG A 374 -22.01 -12.17 22.88
CA ARG A 374 -22.44 -10.77 22.91
C ARG A 374 -21.44 -9.83 22.22
N GLU A 375 -20.15 -10.03 22.42
CA GLU A 375 -19.11 -9.26 21.73
C GLU A 375 -19.09 -9.59 20.23
N LYS A 376 -19.34 -10.84 19.85
CA LYS A 376 -19.49 -11.24 18.44
C LYS A 376 -20.68 -10.57 17.77
N SER A 377 -21.83 -10.44 18.45
CA SER A 377 -23.00 -9.74 17.89
C SER A 377 -22.73 -8.24 17.76
N ARG A 378 -22.13 -7.60 18.77
CA ARG A 378 -21.72 -6.19 18.72
C ARG A 378 -20.74 -5.91 17.59
N ALA A 379 -19.72 -6.76 17.42
CA ALA A 379 -18.75 -6.62 16.33
C ALA A 379 -19.41 -6.78 14.95
N LYS A 380 -20.42 -7.66 14.84
CA LYS A 380 -21.19 -7.83 13.61
C LYS A 380 -22.05 -6.60 13.31
N GLU A 381 -22.75 -6.07 14.30
CA GLU A 381 -23.56 -4.85 14.18
C GLU A 381 -22.70 -3.65 13.77
N ALA A 382 -21.54 -3.45 14.42
CA ALA A 382 -20.61 -2.39 14.06
C ALA A 382 -20.09 -2.53 12.62
N LEU A 383 -19.82 -3.77 12.17
CA LEU A 383 -19.41 -4.03 10.79
C LEU A 383 -20.52 -3.71 9.78
N GLU A 384 -21.76 -4.12 10.07
CA GLU A 384 -22.93 -3.82 9.23
C GLU A 384 -23.19 -2.29 9.16
N GLU A 385 -23.03 -1.56 10.27
CA GLU A 385 -23.14 -0.10 10.31
C GLU A 385 -22.06 0.59 9.46
N GLU A 386 -20.80 0.18 9.59
CA GLU A 386 -19.70 0.71 8.76
C GLU A 386 -19.88 0.38 7.28
N GLN A 387 -20.37 -0.82 6.94
CA GLN A 387 -20.71 -1.17 5.56
C GLN A 387 -21.83 -0.27 5.00
N SER A 388 -22.86 0.03 5.79
CA SER A 388 -23.91 0.97 5.40
C SER A 388 -23.38 2.38 5.16
N LYS A 389 -22.47 2.87 6.02
CA LYS A 389 -21.84 4.20 5.86
C LYS A 389 -20.97 4.26 4.60
N VAL A 390 -20.19 3.21 4.32
CA VAL A 390 -19.39 3.12 3.09
C VAL A 390 -20.31 3.15 1.87
N GLN A 391 -21.39 2.37 1.86
CA GLN A 391 -22.35 2.37 0.76
C GLN A 391 -23.02 3.75 0.56
N GLU A 392 -23.34 4.46 1.65
CA GLU A 392 -23.88 5.82 1.58
C GLU A 392 -22.86 6.80 0.99
N LEU A 393 -21.60 6.74 1.42
CA LEU A 393 -20.51 7.57 0.89
C LEU A 393 -20.25 7.29 -0.59
N GLU A 394 -20.25 6.03 -1.02
CA GLU A 394 -20.14 5.64 -2.44
C GLU A 394 -21.29 6.22 -3.27
N ASN A 395 -22.52 6.15 -2.75
CA ASN A 395 -23.69 6.74 -3.39
C ASN A 395 -23.58 8.26 -3.49
N ARG A 396 -23.12 8.94 -2.43
CA ARG A 396 -22.89 10.40 -2.43
C ARG A 396 -21.81 10.79 -3.43
N LEU A 397 -20.70 10.05 -3.49
CA LEU A 397 -19.62 10.29 -4.44
C LEU A 397 -20.09 10.10 -5.89
N THR A 398 -20.89 9.06 -6.15
CA THR A 398 -21.47 8.80 -7.47
C THR A 398 -22.38 9.94 -7.90
N ARG A 399 -23.27 10.41 -7.01
CA ARG A 399 -24.13 11.58 -7.27
C ARG A 399 -23.32 12.85 -7.52
N GLN A 400 -22.27 13.09 -6.73
CA GLN A 400 -21.41 14.27 -6.90
C GLN A 400 -20.68 14.21 -8.25
N LYS A 401 -20.19 13.03 -8.64
CA LYS A 401 -19.57 12.81 -9.94
C LYS A 401 -20.54 13.10 -11.08
N GLU A 402 -21.76 12.56 -11.02
CA GLU A 402 -22.81 12.81 -12.01
C GLU A 402 -23.17 14.31 -12.11
N ILE A 403 -23.33 15.00 -10.98
CA ILE A 403 -23.57 16.45 -10.96
C ILE A 403 -22.42 17.21 -11.62
N SER A 404 -21.17 16.85 -11.32
CA SER A 404 -19.99 17.49 -11.92
C SER A 404 -19.88 17.21 -13.43
N GLU A 405 -20.16 15.98 -13.87
CA GLU A 405 -20.16 15.59 -15.27
C GLU A 405 -21.25 16.33 -16.05
N ASN A 406 -22.45 16.44 -15.47
CA ASN A 406 -23.56 17.20 -16.05
C ASN A 406 -23.24 18.70 -16.14
N SER A 407 -22.63 19.29 -15.11
CA SER A 407 -22.18 20.70 -15.13
C SER A 407 -21.11 20.94 -16.20
N ILE A 408 -20.10 20.06 -16.29
CA ILE A 408 -19.07 20.12 -17.33
C ILE A 408 -19.69 19.96 -18.72
N ALA A 409 -20.63 19.04 -18.90
CA ALA A 409 -21.32 18.84 -20.17
C ALA A 409 -22.13 20.08 -20.58
N TYR A 410 -22.83 20.70 -19.62
CA TYR A 410 -23.58 21.94 -19.83
C TYR A 410 -22.65 23.10 -20.24
N GLU A 411 -21.57 23.35 -19.49
CA GLU A 411 -20.60 24.41 -19.83
C GLU A 411 -19.91 24.14 -21.17
N LYS A 412 -19.59 22.89 -21.48
CA LYS A 412 -19.06 22.49 -22.80
C LYS A 412 -20.06 22.75 -23.92
N HIS A 413 -21.35 22.50 -23.70
CA HIS A 413 -22.39 22.80 -24.68
C HIS A 413 -22.52 24.31 -24.91
N LYS A 414 -22.57 25.09 -23.83
CA LYS A 414 -22.63 26.56 -23.87
C LYS A 414 -21.42 27.16 -24.59
N ALA A 415 -20.21 26.67 -24.31
CA ALA A 415 -18.99 27.10 -24.99
C ALA A 415 -19.02 26.75 -26.48
N LYS A 416 -19.48 25.55 -26.85
CA LYS A 416 -19.67 25.17 -28.26
C LYS A 416 -20.66 26.08 -28.99
N GLU A 417 -21.78 26.40 -28.35
CA GLU A 417 -22.78 27.29 -28.93
C GLU A 417 -22.23 28.71 -29.15
N ALA A 418 -21.44 29.23 -28.20
CA ALA A 418 -20.75 30.51 -28.32
C ALA A 418 -19.72 30.49 -29.48
N ILE A 419 -18.91 29.44 -29.59
CA ILE A 419 -17.95 29.26 -30.69
C ILE A 419 -18.68 29.21 -32.03
N GLU A 420 -19.79 28.49 -32.14
CA GLU A 420 -20.56 28.39 -33.38
C GLU A 420 -21.18 29.75 -33.79
N LYS A 421 -21.65 30.54 -32.81
CA LYS A 421 -22.11 31.92 -33.05
C LYS A 421 -20.98 32.81 -33.58
N GLU A 422 -19.80 32.77 -32.97
CA GLU A 422 -18.63 33.53 -33.46
C GLU A 422 -18.14 33.04 -34.82
N LYS A 423 -18.16 31.73 -35.08
CA LYS A 423 -17.81 31.16 -36.39
C LYS A 423 -18.73 31.67 -37.49
N LYS A 424 -20.05 31.76 -37.24
CA LYS A 424 -21.00 32.36 -38.18
C LYS A 424 -20.71 33.83 -38.44
N LYS A 425 -20.40 34.62 -37.41
CA LYS A 425 -20.01 36.04 -37.58
C LYS A 425 -18.73 36.19 -38.40
N VAL A 426 -17.71 35.36 -38.14
CA VAL A 426 -16.47 35.34 -38.93
C VAL A 426 -16.78 35.01 -40.39
N GLN A 427 -17.60 33.99 -40.65
CA GLN A 427 -18.00 33.63 -42.00
C GLN A 427 -18.73 34.78 -42.72
N ASP A 428 -19.64 35.47 -42.03
CA ASP A 428 -20.36 36.62 -42.59
C ASP A 428 -19.40 37.79 -42.90
N LEU A 429 -18.41 38.03 -42.02
CA LEU A 429 -17.38 39.05 -42.25
C LEU A 429 -16.47 38.67 -43.41
N GLU A 430 -16.04 37.41 -43.52
CA GLU A 430 -15.27 36.90 -44.66
C GLU A 430 -16.05 37.10 -45.96
N ASN A 431 -17.34 36.72 -45.98
CA ASN A 431 -18.22 36.91 -47.13
C ASN A 431 -18.33 38.39 -47.54
N ARG A 432 -18.47 39.31 -46.57
CA ARG A 432 -18.47 40.76 -46.81
C ARG A 432 -17.14 41.25 -47.38
N ILE A 433 -16.02 40.76 -46.86
CA ILE A 433 -14.68 41.11 -47.36
C ILE A 433 -14.50 40.62 -48.79
N THR A 434 -14.91 39.40 -49.14
CA THR A 434 -14.89 38.91 -50.53
C THR A 434 -15.72 39.78 -51.46
N LYS A 435 -16.96 40.13 -51.07
CA LYS A 435 -17.81 41.03 -51.87
C LYS A 435 -17.17 42.41 -52.04
N GLN A 436 -16.58 42.97 -50.99
CA GLN A 436 -15.87 44.24 -51.06
C GLN A 436 -14.66 44.15 -52.01
N LYS A 437 -13.90 43.06 -51.96
CA LYS A 437 -12.78 42.81 -52.88
C LYS A 437 -13.26 42.69 -54.33
N GLU A 438 -14.36 41.99 -54.59
CA GLU A 438 -14.98 41.90 -55.92
C GLU A 438 -15.38 43.28 -56.43
N ILE A 439 -16.11 44.08 -55.64
CA ILE A 439 -16.50 45.45 -56.02
C ILE A 439 -15.28 46.32 -56.32
N THR A 440 -14.28 46.30 -55.44
CA THR A 440 -13.05 47.10 -55.63
C THR A 440 -12.29 46.65 -56.87
N MET A 441 -12.32 45.35 -57.19
CA MET A 441 -11.70 44.79 -58.39
C MET A 441 -12.49 45.14 -59.66
N GLU A 442 -13.82 45.12 -59.61
CA GLU A 442 -14.73 45.58 -60.66
C GLU A 442 -14.52 47.07 -60.96
N GLU A 443 -14.44 47.90 -59.93
CA GLU A 443 -14.13 49.34 -60.04
C GLU A 443 -12.76 49.58 -60.66
N ARG A 444 -11.73 48.83 -60.24
CA ARG A 444 -10.40 48.88 -60.88
C ARG A 444 -10.45 48.45 -62.34
N MET A 445 -11.20 47.40 -62.67
CA MET A 445 -11.33 46.89 -64.03
C MET A 445 -12.08 47.88 -64.92
N GLN A 446 -13.15 48.51 -64.41
CA GLN A 446 -13.86 49.59 -65.11
C GLN A 446 -12.96 50.81 -65.32
N LEU A 447 -12.20 51.23 -64.30
CA LEU A 447 -11.26 52.34 -64.42
C LEU A 447 -10.17 52.04 -65.46
N GLN A 448 -9.63 50.83 -65.43
CA GLN A 448 -8.67 50.36 -66.44
C GLN A 448 -9.29 50.36 -67.84
N GLN A 449 -10.55 49.89 -67.98
CA GLN A 449 -11.27 49.88 -69.25
C GLN A 449 -11.53 51.30 -69.79
N HIS A 450 -11.93 52.25 -68.94
CA HIS A 450 -12.11 53.65 -69.30
C HIS A 450 -10.81 54.30 -69.76
N THR A 451 -9.69 53.99 -69.08
CA THR A 451 -8.36 54.52 -69.44
C THR A 451 -7.92 53.98 -70.81
N VAL A 452 -8.08 52.68 -71.06
CA VAL A 452 -7.75 52.08 -72.36
C VAL A 452 -8.61 52.67 -73.48
N ARG A 453 -9.92 52.87 -73.24
CA ARG A 453 -10.82 53.48 -74.23
C ARG A 453 -10.42 54.93 -74.56
N ALA A 454 -10.14 55.74 -73.55
CA ALA A 454 -9.70 57.12 -73.76
C ALA A 454 -8.39 57.18 -74.57
N LEU A 455 -7.43 56.29 -74.28
CA LEU A 455 -6.19 56.17 -75.04
C LEU A 455 -6.44 55.70 -76.49
N GLN A 456 -7.39 54.80 -76.72
CA GLN A 456 -7.79 54.38 -78.07
C GLN A 456 -8.44 55.52 -78.86
N GLU A 457 -9.37 56.26 -78.26
CA GLU A 457 -10.02 57.41 -78.88
C GLU A 457 -9.00 58.51 -79.23
N GLU A 458 -8.04 58.78 -78.35
CA GLU A 458 -6.95 59.72 -78.63
C GLU A 458 -6.06 59.24 -79.78
N GLN A 459 -5.71 57.95 -79.80
CA GLN A 459 -4.94 57.34 -80.89
C GLN A 459 -5.70 57.40 -82.23
N GLU A 460 -7.00 57.11 -82.25
CA GLU A 460 -7.84 57.17 -83.45
C GLU A 460 -8.00 58.61 -83.95
N SER A 461 -8.17 59.57 -83.05
CA SER A 461 -8.20 61.00 -83.40
C SER A 461 -6.87 61.45 -84.02
N GLN A 462 -5.73 61.03 -83.45
CA GLN A 462 -4.41 61.28 -84.03
C GLN A 462 -4.27 60.63 -85.41
N LYS A 463 -4.69 59.36 -85.56
CA LYS A 463 -4.68 58.65 -86.84
C LYS A 463 -5.54 59.37 -87.88
N HIS A 464 -6.73 59.82 -87.51
CA HIS A 464 -7.61 60.59 -88.40
C HIS A 464 -6.97 61.93 -88.81
N GLY A 465 -6.29 62.60 -87.88
CA GLY A 465 -5.48 63.78 -88.16
C GLY A 465 -4.38 63.51 -89.20
N PHE A 466 -3.64 62.40 -89.04
CA PHE A 466 -2.65 61.97 -90.03
C PHE A 466 -3.27 61.59 -91.38
N GLU A 467 -4.41 60.89 -91.40
CA GLU A 467 -5.13 60.55 -92.63
C GLU A 467 -5.57 61.80 -93.39
N LYS A 468 -6.04 62.84 -92.68
CA LYS A 468 -6.38 64.13 -93.29
C LYS A 468 -5.17 64.80 -93.92
N GLN A 469 -4.03 64.85 -93.21
CA GLN A 469 -2.78 65.36 -93.76
C GLN A 469 -2.32 64.56 -94.99
N ILE A 470 -2.44 63.23 -94.95
CA ILE A 470 -2.12 62.37 -96.11
C ILE A 470 -3.03 62.69 -97.30
N MET A 471 -4.32 62.94 -97.09
CA MET A 471 -5.23 63.36 -98.18
C MET A 471 -4.85 64.72 -98.75
N GLU A 472 -4.52 65.70 -97.91
CA GLU A 472 -4.04 67.01 -98.35
C GLU A 472 -2.74 66.88 -99.16
N TYR A 473 -1.79 66.07 -98.70
CA TYR A 473 -0.57 65.77 -99.47
C TYR A 473 -0.87 65.03 -100.78
N LYS A 474 -1.79 64.07 -100.79
CA LYS A 474 -2.21 63.38 -102.02
C LYS A 474 -2.83 64.34 -103.03
N GLU A 475 -3.67 65.28 -102.58
CA GLU A 475 -4.26 66.29 -103.46
C GLU A 475 -3.19 67.26 -103.96
N GLN A 476 -2.25 67.68 -103.10
CA GLN A 476 -1.10 68.47 -103.56
C GLN A 476 -0.29 67.73 -104.63
N ILE A 477 -0.01 66.44 -104.43
CA ILE A 477 0.68 65.60 -105.43
C ILE A 477 -0.13 65.53 -106.72
N LYS A 478 -1.45 65.40 -106.65
CA LYS A 478 -2.33 65.39 -107.83
C LYS A 478 -2.28 66.71 -108.58
N GLN A 479 -2.39 67.84 -107.88
CA GLN A 479 -2.28 69.20 -108.46
C GLN A 479 -0.90 69.41 -109.11
N HIS A 480 0.17 69.00 -108.43
CA HIS A 480 1.52 69.02 -109.01
C HIS A 480 1.63 68.13 -110.24
N SER A 481 1.08 66.92 -110.21
CA SER A 481 1.10 66.01 -111.36
C SER A 481 0.36 66.59 -112.57
N GLN A 482 -0.79 67.23 -112.38
CA GLN A 482 -1.52 67.93 -113.45
C GLN A 482 -0.72 69.11 -114.01
N THR A 483 -0.03 69.85 -113.15
CA THR A 483 0.85 70.94 -113.58
C THR A 483 2.03 70.40 -114.38
N ILE A 484 2.66 69.31 -113.93
CA ILE A 484 3.77 68.65 -114.62
C ILE A 484 3.30 68.14 -115.98
N VAL A 485 2.17 67.43 -116.07
CA VAL A 485 1.63 66.95 -117.36
C VAL A 485 1.36 68.11 -118.33
N SER A 486 0.80 69.23 -117.84
CA SER A 486 0.61 70.44 -118.64
C SER A 486 1.94 71.05 -119.13
N LEU A 487 2.96 71.05 -118.27
CA LEU A 487 4.32 71.49 -118.62
C LEU A 487 5.02 70.52 -119.58
N GLU A 488 4.85 69.20 -119.40
CA GLU A 488 5.36 68.15 -120.29
C GLU A 488 4.72 68.23 -121.67
N GLU A 489 3.41 68.46 -121.76
CA GLU A 489 2.70 68.64 -123.02
C GLU A 489 3.16 69.92 -123.75
N ARG A 490 3.46 70.99 -123.00
CA ARG A 490 4.13 72.19 -123.54
C ARG A 490 5.55 71.89 -124.00
N LEU A 491 6.33 71.14 -123.24
CA LEU A 491 7.69 70.76 -123.59
C LEU A 491 7.70 69.88 -124.84
N GLN A 492 6.76 68.95 -124.96
CA GLN A 492 6.59 68.10 -126.13
C GLN A 492 6.24 68.92 -127.38
N LYS A 493 5.35 69.92 -127.27
CA LYS A 493 5.10 70.90 -128.35
C LYS A 493 6.37 71.67 -128.74
N VAL A 494 7.17 72.10 -127.76
CA VAL A 494 8.46 72.76 -128.02
C VAL A 494 9.46 71.81 -128.68
N THR A 495 9.47 70.53 -128.29
CA THR A 495 10.39 69.50 -128.82
C THR A 495 10.01 69.07 -130.24
N GLU A 496 8.72 69.00 -130.57
CA GLU A 496 8.23 68.82 -131.95
C GLU A 496 8.59 70.02 -132.83
N HIS A 497 8.49 71.24 -132.27
CA HIS A 497 8.98 72.45 -132.95
C HIS A 497 10.51 72.42 -133.14
N HIS A 498 11.26 71.88 -132.17
CA HIS A 498 12.70 71.70 -132.25
C HIS A 498 13.09 70.65 -133.28
N LYS A 499 12.39 69.51 -133.37
CA LYS A 499 12.58 68.50 -134.43
C LYS A 499 12.29 69.04 -135.83
N LYS A 500 11.31 69.95 -135.95
CA LYS A 500 11.01 70.63 -137.21
C LYS A 500 12.14 71.60 -137.61
N ILE A 501 12.70 72.30 -136.63
CA ILE A 501 13.86 73.19 -136.82
C ILE A 501 15.16 72.37 -137.06
N GLU A 502 15.37 71.24 -136.38
CA GLU A 502 16.50 70.33 -136.62
C GLU A 502 16.41 69.66 -138.00
N GLY A 503 15.20 69.34 -138.48
CA GLY A 503 14.95 68.90 -139.86
C GLY A 503 15.27 69.98 -140.90
N GLU A 504 15.08 71.26 -140.55
CA GLU A 504 15.45 72.41 -141.39
C GLU A 504 16.95 72.75 -141.28
N ILE A 505 17.60 72.49 -140.14
CA ILE A 505 19.05 72.68 -139.90
C ILE A 505 19.89 71.56 -140.52
N ALA A 506 19.38 70.32 -140.62
CA ALA A 506 20.06 69.19 -141.27
C ALA A 506 20.17 69.33 -142.81
N THR A 507 19.42 70.25 -143.42
CA THR A 507 19.45 70.48 -144.87
C THR A 507 20.12 71.78 -145.30
N LEU A 508 20.50 72.68 -144.38
CA LEU A 508 21.01 74.01 -144.76
C LEU A 508 22.12 74.50 -143.81
N LYS A 509 23.17 73.69 -143.63
CA LYS A 509 24.42 74.17 -142.99
C LYS A 509 25.69 73.51 -143.54
N ASP A 510 25.82 73.51 -144.88
CA ASP A 510 27.09 73.60 -145.60
C ASP A 510 27.10 74.96 -146.33
N ASN A 511 27.72 75.98 -145.72
CA ASN A 511 28.46 77.10 -146.32
C ASN A 511 28.67 78.21 -145.26
N ASP A 512 29.96 78.46 -144.99
CA ASP A 512 30.59 79.53 -144.20
C ASP A 512 30.38 80.96 -144.80
N PRO A 513 30.95 82.06 -144.24
CA PRO A 513 30.78 82.64 -142.90
C PRO A 513 30.52 84.18 -142.97
N GLY A 514 30.11 84.80 -141.86
CA GLY A 514 30.06 86.29 -141.71
C GLY A 514 28.82 86.94 -142.35
N GLU A 515 28.24 88.03 -141.86
CA GLU A 515 28.68 89.06 -140.92
C GLU A 515 27.42 89.85 -140.48
N LEU A 516 27.60 90.74 -139.50
CA LEU A 516 26.69 91.77 -138.96
C LEU A 516 25.87 91.34 -137.73
N ASN A 517 25.95 91.99 -136.57
CA ASN A 517 26.17 93.39 -136.17
C ASN A 517 25.02 93.66 -135.17
N GLU A 518 25.31 94.35 -134.08
CA GLU A 518 24.38 94.90 -133.08
C GLU A 518 23.46 93.92 -132.31
N LYS A 519 22.98 92.81 -132.91
CA LYS A 519 22.15 91.78 -132.25
C LYS A 519 22.88 91.06 -131.11
N GLN A 520 24.19 90.86 -131.24
CA GLN A 520 24.99 90.23 -130.19
C GLN A 520 25.12 91.11 -128.93
N LYS A 521 24.93 92.43 -129.01
CA LYS A 521 25.00 93.32 -127.85
C LYS A 521 23.73 93.25 -126.99
N VAL A 522 22.56 93.22 -127.64
CA VAL A 522 21.28 93.04 -126.94
C VAL A 522 21.15 91.62 -126.38
N GLU A 523 21.70 90.62 -127.08
CA GLU A 523 21.67 89.23 -126.61
C GLU A 523 22.68 88.98 -125.46
N LEU A 524 23.83 89.65 -125.44
CA LEU A 524 24.74 89.67 -124.29
C LEU A 524 24.13 90.38 -123.07
N GLU A 525 23.45 91.52 -123.24
CA GLU A 525 22.72 92.16 -122.12
C GLU A 525 21.58 91.28 -121.59
N ARG A 526 20.86 90.58 -122.48
CA ARG A 526 19.81 89.63 -122.08
C ARG A 526 20.37 88.41 -121.37
N ASN A 527 21.52 87.89 -121.81
CA ASN A 527 22.21 86.76 -121.17
C ASN A 527 22.87 87.15 -119.84
N VAL A 528 23.41 88.36 -119.70
CA VAL A 528 23.95 88.86 -118.42
C VAL A 528 22.83 89.07 -117.40
N ALA A 529 21.67 89.61 -117.81
CA ALA A 529 20.50 89.73 -116.95
C ALA A 529 19.95 88.35 -116.53
N LEU A 530 19.90 87.39 -117.46
CA LEU A 530 19.47 86.02 -117.16
C LEU A 530 20.45 85.31 -116.22
N VAL A 531 21.76 85.48 -116.40
CA VAL A 531 22.79 84.90 -115.52
C VAL A 531 22.78 85.57 -114.14
N GLN A 532 22.56 86.89 -114.06
CA GLN A 532 22.37 87.58 -112.78
C GLN A 532 21.12 87.08 -112.06
N GLN A 533 19.99 86.92 -112.77
CA GLN A 533 18.76 86.36 -112.25
C GLN A 533 18.91 84.89 -111.81
N GLN A 534 19.60 84.07 -112.60
CA GLN A 534 19.88 82.68 -112.24
C GLN A 534 20.83 82.59 -111.03
N SER A 535 21.79 83.51 -110.89
CA SER A 535 22.67 83.54 -109.72
C SER A 535 21.93 83.94 -108.44
N SER A 536 20.95 84.86 -108.52
CA SER A 536 20.13 85.25 -107.38
C SER A 536 19.15 84.15 -106.99
N GLU A 537 18.54 83.46 -107.96
CA GLU A 537 17.72 82.27 -107.74
C GLU A 537 18.53 81.11 -107.14
N LEU A 538 19.76 80.85 -107.63
CA LEU A 538 20.67 79.85 -107.04
C LEU A 538 21.12 80.22 -105.63
N SER A 539 21.32 81.50 -105.34
CA SER A 539 21.65 81.97 -103.99
C SER A 539 20.49 81.72 -103.03
N VAL A 540 19.26 82.03 -103.42
CA VAL A 540 18.04 81.75 -102.62
C VAL A 540 17.83 80.24 -102.46
N LEU A 541 18.11 79.45 -103.50
CA LEU A 541 17.98 78.00 -103.43
C LEU A 541 19.05 77.37 -102.53
N LYS A 542 20.29 77.88 -102.55
CA LYS A 542 21.36 77.49 -101.62
C LYS A 542 20.99 77.82 -100.18
N GLU A 543 20.39 78.98 -99.94
CA GLU A 543 19.94 79.39 -98.62
C GLU A 543 18.77 78.52 -98.11
N LYS A 544 17.80 78.20 -98.97
CA LYS A 544 16.73 77.24 -98.66
C LYS A 544 17.26 75.82 -98.40
N MET A 545 18.27 75.38 -99.15
CA MET A 545 18.94 74.10 -98.88
C MET A 545 19.68 74.11 -97.55
N ALA A 546 20.42 75.18 -97.22
CA ALA A 546 21.07 75.30 -95.92
C ALA A 546 20.05 75.30 -94.76
N GLN A 547 18.90 75.98 -94.92
CA GLN A 547 17.80 75.93 -93.96
C GLN A 547 17.21 74.51 -93.84
N MET A 548 16.97 73.82 -94.96
CA MET A 548 16.47 72.44 -94.97
C MET A 548 17.46 71.47 -94.30
N THR A 549 18.76 71.58 -94.58
CA THR A 549 19.80 70.76 -93.95
C THR A 549 19.86 71.02 -92.45
N SER A 550 19.80 72.27 -92.00
CA SER A 550 19.76 72.59 -90.56
C SER A 550 18.50 72.06 -89.86
N LEU A 551 17.35 72.04 -90.55
CA LEU A 551 16.09 71.52 -90.02
C LEU A 551 16.13 70.00 -89.92
N VAL A 552 16.70 69.32 -90.91
CA VAL A 552 16.91 67.87 -90.89
C VAL A 552 17.86 67.48 -89.76
N GLU A 553 18.99 68.17 -89.61
CA GLU A 553 19.92 67.94 -88.49
C GLU A 553 19.27 68.18 -87.12
N LYS A 554 18.36 69.17 -87.02
CA LYS A 554 17.60 69.42 -85.78
C LYS A 554 16.61 68.29 -85.50
N LYS A 555 15.90 67.81 -86.52
CA LYS A 555 14.94 66.69 -86.40
C LYS A 555 15.62 65.37 -86.09
N ASP A 556 16.81 65.12 -86.64
CA ASP A 556 17.61 63.93 -86.31
C ASP A 556 18.12 63.97 -84.86
N LYS A 557 18.54 65.14 -84.35
CA LYS A 557 18.88 65.32 -82.93
C LYS A 557 17.67 65.10 -82.02
N GLU A 558 16.50 65.65 -82.37
CA GLU A 558 15.24 65.44 -81.63
C GLU A 558 14.82 63.95 -81.64
N LEU A 559 14.97 63.26 -82.76
CA LEU A 559 14.70 61.83 -82.89
C LEU A 559 15.62 60.99 -82.00
N GLU A 560 16.91 61.33 -81.92
CA GLU A 560 17.86 60.59 -81.10
C GLU A 560 17.63 60.82 -79.59
N VAL A 561 17.22 62.04 -79.20
CA VAL A 561 16.77 62.34 -77.84
C VAL A 561 15.50 61.56 -77.49
N LEU A 562 14.51 61.49 -78.40
CA LEU A 562 13.29 60.70 -78.19
C LEU A 562 13.59 59.19 -78.12
N LYS A 563 14.53 58.68 -78.91
CA LYS A 563 14.99 57.28 -78.82
C LYS A 563 15.70 56.98 -77.50
N GLN A 564 16.50 57.92 -76.97
CA GLN A 564 17.09 57.77 -75.63
C GLN A 564 16.03 57.84 -74.52
N ALA A 565 15.04 58.72 -74.64
CA ALA A 565 13.91 58.81 -73.70
C ALA A 565 13.03 57.55 -73.72
N LEU A 566 12.81 56.95 -74.89
CA LEU A 566 12.08 55.68 -75.02
C LEU A 566 12.86 54.51 -74.39
N ARG A 567 14.18 54.45 -74.62
CA ARG A 567 15.06 53.47 -73.95
C ARG A 567 15.03 53.65 -72.43
N ALA A 568 15.10 54.89 -71.94
CA ALA A 568 15.00 55.18 -70.51
C ALA A 568 13.62 54.82 -69.93
N SER A 569 12.53 55.04 -70.67
CA SER A 569 11.16 54.68 -70.26
C SER A 569 10.96 53.16 -70.23
N GLN A 570 11.47 52.43 -71.23
CA GLN A 570 11.44 50.96 -71.26
C GLN A 570 12.29 50.32 -70.16
N GLU A 571 13.46 50.90 -69.83
CA GLU A 571 14.30 50.45 -68.71
C GLU A 571 13.61 50.73 -67.36
N LYS A 572 12.93 51.88 -67.22
CA LYS A 572 12.13 52.22 -66.03
C LYS A 572 10.92 51.28 -65.86
N HIS A 573 10.32 50.83 -66.96
CA HIS A 573 9.26 49.81 -66.95
C HIS A 573 9.81 48.41 -66.60
N ARG A 574 11.01 48.02 -67.07
CA ARG A 574 11.71 46.79 -66.61
C ARG A 574 12.04 46.83 -65.11
N LEU A 575 12.47 47.97 -64.58
CA LEU A 575 12.78 48.14 -63.16
C LEU A 575 11.52 48.20 -62.27
N GLN A 576 10.38 48.66 -62.80
CA GLN A 576 9.09 48.56 -62.10
C GLN A 576 8.58 47.10 -62.04
N LEU A 577 8.71 46.32 -63.12
CA LEU A 577 8.36 44.90 -63.13
C LEU A 577 9.24 44.06 -62.18
N HIS A 578 10.48 44.48 -61.94
CA HIS A 578 11.37 43.83 -60.97
C HIS A 578 11.12 44.26 -59.51
N LYS A 579 10.59 45.47 -59.26
CA LYS A 579 10.17 45.92 -57.92
C LYS A 579 8.83 45.33 -57.45
N GLU A 580 7.94 44.93 -58.38
CA GLU A 580 6.68 44.27 -58.03
C GLU A 580 6.85 42.75 -57.73
N LYS A 581 8.02 42.17 -58.05
CA LYS A 581 8.43 40.83 -57.60
C LYS A 581 9.38 40.80 -56.39
N GLU A 582 9.80 41.95 -55.87
CA GLU A 582 10.54 42.07 -54.60
C GLU A 582 9.91 43.10 -53.66
N GLN A 583 8.71 42.80 -53.16
CA GLN A 583 8.21 43.42 -51.93
C GLN A 583 7.29 42.46 -51.16
N LYS A 584 7.91 41.45 -50.56
CA LYS A 584 7.37 40.75 -49.39
C LYS A 584 7.98 41.43 -48.15
N PRO A 585 7.21 42.10 -47.30
CA PRO A 585 7.77 42.69 -46.09
C PRO A 585 8.15 41.57 -45.10
N ARG A 586 9.45 41.54 -44.79
CA ARG A 586 10.04 40.88 -43.64
C ARG A 586 9.61 41.67 -42.40
N ASN A 587 8.66 41.16 -41.62
CA ASN A 587 8.39 41.70 -40.29
C ASN A 587 9.46 41.20 -39.32
N THR A 588 10.40 42.07 -39.02
CA THR A 588 11.24 42.08 -37.82
C THR A 588 10.42 42.66 -36.67
N THR A 589 10.02 41.82 -35.73
CA THR A 589 9.58 42.26 -34.40
C THR A 589 10.82 42.53 -33.55
N GLN A 590 11.17 43.80 -33.38
CA GLN A 590 11.95 44.30 -32.26
C GLN A 590 11.05 45.28 -31.51
N MET A 591 10.62 44.91 -30.30
CA MET A 591 10.30 45.89 -29.27
C MET A 591 11.44 45.87 -28.26
N CYS A 592 11.78 47.07 -27.82
CA CYS A 592 12.97 47.44 -27.08
C CYS A 592 13.09 46.80 -25.70
N ASP A 593 14.34 46.48 -25.35
CA ASP A 593 14.84 46.32 -24.00
C ASP A 593 14.68 47.62 -23.20
N ILE A 594 14.16 47.52 -21.97
CA ILE A 594 14.69 48.27 -20.83
C ILE A 594 14.97 47.25 -19.74
N SER A 595 16.26 47.05 -19.49
CA SER A 595 16.78 46.31 -18.35
C SER A 595 16.50 47.05 -17.05
N VAL A 596 15.95 46.36 -16.04
CA VAL A 596 16.41 46.51 -14.65
C VAL A 596 16.59 45.10 -14.08
N GLN A 597 17.75 44.94 -13.46
CA GLN A 597 18.37 43.73 -12.92
C GLN A 597 17.51 43.01 -11.88
N ILE A 598 17.66 41.67 -11.79
CA ILE A 598 18.29 40.95 -10.67
C ILE A 598 18.37 39.46 -11.04
N GLU A 599 19.52 38.86 -10.72
CA GLU A 599 19.96 37.48 -10.96
C GLU A 599 19.09 36.36 -10.33
N PRO A 600 19.28 35.09 -10.78
CA PRO A 600 18.37 33.98 -10.52
C PRO A 600 18.75 33.12 -9.31
N ILE A 601 17.76 32.45 -8.72
CA ILE A 601 17.94 31.19 -7.99
C ILE A 601 17.07 30.13 -8.67
N HIS A 602 17.73 29.07 -9.12
CA HIS A 602 17.16 27.88 -9.77
C HIS A 602 16.13 27.16 -8.90
N THR A 603 15.05 26.65 -9.50
CA THR A 603 14.66 25.23 -9.37
C THR A 603 13.76 24.81 -10.53
N ASP A 604 14.15 23.73 -11.21
CA ASP A 604 13.41 23.03 -12.26
C ASP A 604 12.07 22.44 -11.75
N ILE A 605 11.11 22.25 -12.67
CA ILE A 605 10.46 20.95 -12.94
C ILE A 605 9.60 21.05 -14.21
N PHE A 606 9.90 20.16 -15.15
CA PHE A 606 9.18 19.88 -16.39
C PHE A 606 7.76 19.36 -16.15
N LEU A 607 6.80 19.87 -16.93
CA LEU A 607 5.54 19.21 -17.24
C LEU A 607 5.52 18.89 -18.73
N SER A 608 5.22 17.64 -19.08
CA SER A 608 4.72 17.30 -20.41
C SER A 608 3.42 16.52 -20.27
N SER A 609 2.40 17.10 -20.90
CA SER A 609 1.10 16.50 -21.20
C SER A 609 1.26 15.42 -22.27
N GLN A 610 0.37 14.41 -22.29
CA GLN A 610 -0.52 14.26 -23.45
C GLN A 610 -1.71 13.35 -23.19
N GLU A 611 -2.81 13.76 -23.80
CA GLU A 611 -4.16 13.22 -23.76
C GLU A 611 -4.49 12.59 -25.13
N GLN A 612 -5.50 11.69 -25.13
CA GLN A 612 -6.49 11.40 -26.18
C GLN A 612 -6.46 10.06 -26.98
N ARG A 613 -7.47 9.24 -26.62
CA ARG A 613 -8.63 8.74 -27.42
C ARG A 613 -8.50 7.66 -28.51
N ALA A 614 -9.33 6.62 -28.24
CA ALA A 614 -10.43 6.06 -29.05
C ALA A 614 -10.18 4.84 -29.97
N GLY A 615 -11.18 3.93 -29.96
CA GLY A 615 -11.48 2.99 -31.05
C GLY A 615 -11.61 1.52 -30.62
N ALA A 616 -12.73 0.87 -30.95
CA ALA A 616 -13.22 -0.36 -30.34
C ALA A 616 -13.07 -1.65 -31.20
N ALA A 617 -13.22 -2.78 -30.49
CA ALA A 617 -13.74 -4.09 -30.92
C ALA A 617 -12.92 -5.01 -31.86
N ARG A 618 -12.53 -6.19 -31.36
CA ARG A 618 -13.19 -7.48 -31.67
C ARG A 618 -12.57 -8.63 -30.87
N SER A 619 -13.45 -9.45 -30.31
CA SER A 619 -13.20 -10.72 -29.63
C SER A 619 -13.00 -11.86 -30.64
N VAL A 620 -11.96 -12.68 -30.47
CA VAL A 620 -11.91 -14.09 -30.89
C VAL A 620 -11.06 -14.89 -29.90
N LYS A 621 -11.52 -16.11 -29.65
CA LYS A 621 -11.16 -17.12 -28.66
C LYS A 621 -10.41 -18.25 -29.37
N GLU A 622 -9.20 -18.64 -28.93
CA GLU A 622 -8.64 -20.02 -29.02
C GLU A 622 -7.22 -20.03 -28.38
N ARG A 623 -6.97 -20.68 -27.24
CA ARG A 623 -6.51 -22.07 -27.00
C ARG A 623 -5.03 -22.35 -27.38
N ALA A 624 -4.36 -22.98 -26.42
CA ALA A 624 -3.24 -23.92 -26.53
C ALA A 624 -1.78 -23.44 -26.39
N ARG A 625 -1.18 -23.96 -25.31
CA ARG A 625 0.12 -24.66 -25.21
C ARG A 625 1.44 -23.86 -25.09
N ARG A 626 2.02 -24.09 -23.89
CA ARG A 626 3.45 -24.25 -23.53
C ARG A 626 4.34 -23.00 -23.62
N PRO A 627 5.33 -22.89 -22.72
CA PRO A 627 6.63 -23.52 -22.99
C PRO A 627 7.17 -24.41 -21.87
N SER A 628 8.06 -25.31 -22.29
CA SER A 628 8.92 -26.23 -21.53
C SER A 628 10.21 -25.54 -21.02
N PRO A 629 11.03 -26.21 -20.19
CA PRO A 629 12.02 -25.62 -19.25
C PRO A 629 13.45 -25.57 -19.83
N PRO A 630 14.52 -25.22 -19.07
CA PRO A 630 15.26 -26.26 -18.33
C PRO A 630 16.06 -25.87 -17.06
N ALA A 631 16.40 -26.92 -16.29
CA ALA A 631 17.66 -27.23 -15.56
C ALA A 631 18.21 -26.27 -14.49
N LEU A 632 18.28 -26.66 -13.20
CA LEU A 632 19.23 -27.60 -12.55
C LEU A 632 20.71 -27.28 -12.79
N ALA A 633 21.37 -26.74 -11.77
CA ALA A 633 22.74 -27.08 -11.42
C ALA A 633 22.92 -27.02 -9.89
N THR A 634 23.64 -28.01 -9.40
CA THR A 634 23.67 -28.52 -8.04
C THR A 634 25.12 -28.39 -7.53
N ILE A 635 25.27 -27.89 -6.29
CA ILE A 635 26.35 -28.16 -5.31
C ILE A 635 27.79 -27.78 -5.68
N THR A 636 28.45 -27.00 -4.82
CA THR A 636 29.66 -27.45 -4.10
C THR A 636 29.85 -26.64 -2.80
N ILE A 637 29.93 -27.39 -1.71
CA ILE A 637 30.30 -26.98 -0.35
C ILE A 637 31.83 -26.89 -0.29
N GLN A 638 32.37 -25.82 0.31
CA GLN A 638 33.60 -25.93 1.09
C GLN A 638 33.51 -25.15 2.40
N ARG A 639 34.17 -25.75 3.39
CA ARG A 639 34.03 -25.66 4.83
C ARG A 639 35.34 -25.09 5.37
N THR A 640 35.29 -24.14 6.29
CA THR A 640 36.38 -23.88 7.24
C THR A 640 35.82 -23.38 8.57
N LEU A 641 36.24 -24.06 9.62
CA LEU A 641 35.99 -23.86 11.05
C LEU A 641 37.01 -22.88 11.65
N ALA A 642 36.59 -22.10 12.65
CA ALA A 642 37.38 -21.67 13.82
C ALA A 642 36.40 -20.91 14.76
N GLU A 643 35.80 -21.54 15.78
CA GLU A 643 36.30 -21.65 17.16
C GLU A 643 36.76 -20.32 17.80
N ALA A 644 35.93 -19.77 18.68
CA ALA A 644 36.35 -19.17 19.95
C ALA A 644 35.12 -18.90 20.86
N SER A 645 35.09 -19.58 22.00
CA SER A 645 34.27 -19.25 23.17
C SER A 645 35.24 -18.88 24.30
N PRO A 646 34.84 -18.05 25.28
CA PRO A 646 34.85 -18.62 26.63
C PRO A 646 33.76 -18.12 27.60
N ARG A 647 33.27 -19.11 28.36
CA ARG A 647 33.13 -19.19 29.83
C ARG A 647 32.12 -18.29 30.58
N TYR A 648 31.12 -19.00 31.10
CA TYR A 648 30.36 -18.71 32.31
C TYR A 648 31.20 -18.91 33.60
N GLN A 649 31.13 -17.92 34.49
CA GLN A 649 31.12 -18.04 35.97
C GLN A 649 29.87 -17.24 36.39
N GLY A 650 28.90 -17.70 37.19
CA GLY A 650 28.95 -18.60 38.32
C GLY A 650 28.88 -17.78 39.61
N HIS A 651 27.69 -17.30 40.02
CA HIS A 651 27.45 -16.79 41.38
C HIS A 651 26.07 -17.22 41.90
N LEU A 652 26.13 -18.08 42.92
CA LEU A 652 25.09 -18.49 43.85
C LEU A 652 25.30 -17.65 45.11
N ALA A 653 24.29 -16.96 45.60
CA ALA A 653 24.25 -16.43 46.97
C ALA A 653 22.81 -16.38 47.47
N MET A 654 22.63 -16.92 48.67
CA MET A 654 21.35 -17.14 49.35
C MET A 654 20.81 -15.89 50.03
N GLY A 655 19.51 -15.88 50.31
CA GLY A 655 18.88 -14.86 51.16
C GLY A 655 17.41 -15.18 51.49
N LEU A 656 17.19 -16.21 52.31
CA LEU A 656 15.92 -16.46 53.00
C LEU A 656 15.72 -15.39 54.09
N GLN A 657 14.62 -14.62 54.05
CA GLN A 657 14.06 -14.06 55.28
C GLN A 657 12.55 -13.77 55.20
N ARG A 658 11.82 -14.57 55.98
CA ARG A 658 10.56 -14.33 56.71
C ARG A 658 9.62 -13.20 56.29
N VAL A 659 8.40 -13.62 55.94
CA VAL A 659 7.14 -12.91 56.16
C VAL A 659 6.66 -13.17 57.61
N PRO A 660 6.15 -12.17 58.34
CA PRO A 660 5.24 -12.39 59.45
C PRO A 660 3.78 -12.07 59.09
N GLN A 661 2.90 -12.71 59.86
CA GLN A 661 1.45 -12.81 59.77
C GLN A 661 0.70 -11.46 59.72
N LEU A 662 -0.34 -11.40 58.89
CA LEU A 662 -1.75 -11.26 59.28
C LEU A 662 -2.64 -11.75 58.13
#